data_AF-A0A7K5WZ59-F1
#
_entry.id   AF-A0A7K5WZ59-F1
#
_cell.length_a   1.000
_cell.length_b   1.000
_cell.length_c   1.000
_cell.angle_alpha   90.00
_cell.angle_beta   90.00
_cell.angle_gamma   90.00
#
_symmetry.space_group_name_H-M   'P 1'
#
loop_
_entity.id
_entity.type
_entity.pdbx_description
1 polymer ?
#
loop_
_entity_poly.entity_id
_entity_poly.type
_entity_poly.pdbx_seq_one_letter_code
_entity_poly.pdbx_strand_id
1 'polypeptide(L)'
;MLREHKSIIIQKHVRGWLARLHYRRTLKAIVYLQCCYRRMMAKRELKKLKIEARSVERYKKLHIGLENKIMQLQRKIDEQNKEYKSLLEKLSNLEITYSTETEKLRSDVERLRMSEEEAKNATNRVLSLQEEIAKLRKELHQTQSEKKTIEEWADKYKHETEQASMQSQMHEKIYRGLLVSELKEQNTLLKTEKEELNRRIHDQAKEITETMEKKLVEETKQLELDLNDERLRYQNLLNEFSRLEERYDDLKDEMNLMVNIPKPGHKRTDSTHSSNESEYTFSSEITEAEDLPVRMEEPSEKKAPLDMSLFLKLQKRVTELEQEKQSLQDELDRKEEQALRAKAKEEERPPIRGAELEYESLKRQELESENKKLKNELNELQKALTETRSPEVTAPGAPAYRVLLDQLTSVSEELEVRKEEVLILRSQLVSQKEAIQPKNTMTDATILLEDVQKMKDKGEIAQAYIGLKETNRLLESQLQSQKKSHENELESLRGEIQGLKEENNRQQQLLAQNLQLPPEARIEASLQHEITRLTNENLDLMEQLEKQDKTVRKLKKQLKVFAKKIGELEVGQMENISPGQIVDEPIRPVNIPRKEKDFQGMLEYKKEDEQKLVKNLILELKPRGVAVNLIPGLPAYILFMCVRHADYLNDDQKVRSLLTSTINGIKKVLKKRGDDFETVSFWLSNTCRFLHCLKQYSGEEGFMKHNTPRQNEHCLTNFDLAEYRQVLSDLAIQIYQQLVRVLENILQPMIVSGMLEHETIQGVSGVKPTGLRKRTSSIADEGTYTLDSIIRQLNSFHSVMCQHGMDPELIKQVVKQMFYIIGAVTLNNLLLRKDMCSWSKGMQIRYNVSQLEEWLRDKNLMNSGAKETLEPLIQAAQLLQVKKKTDEDAEAICSMCNALTTAQIVKVLNLYTPVNEFEERVLVSFIRTIQMRLRDRKDSPQLLMDAKHIFPVTFPFNPSSLALETIQIPASLGLGFISRV
;
A
#
# COMPACT_ATOMS: atom_id res chain seq x y z
N MET A 1 -8.50 77.46 -108.83
CA MET A 1 -9.08 77.39 -107.46
C MET A 1 -9.32 75.96 -106.93
N LEU A 2 -10.55 75.45 -106.94
CA LEU A 2 -10.95 74.39 -105.98
C LEU A 2 -10.31 73.01 -106.25
N ARG A 3 -10.11 72.64 -107.53
CA ARG A 3 -9.38 71.41 -107.90
C ARG A 3 -7.91 71.45 -107.47
N GLU A 4 -7.22 72.58 -107.60
CA GLU A 4 -5.82 72.70 -107.17
C GLU A 4 -5.69 72.61 -105.64
N HIS A 5 -6.60 73.24 -104.89
CA HIS A 5 -6.61 73.13 -103.43
C HIS A 5 -6.75 71.66 -102.96
N LYS A 6 -7.64 70.88 -103.59
CA LYS A 6 -7.75 69.43 -103.33
C LYS A 6 -6.50 68.65 -103.79
N SER A 7 -5.88 69.02 -104.91
CA SER A 7 -4.61 68.44 -105.37
C SER A 7 -3.48 68.67 -104.37
N ILE A 8 -3.32 69.88 -103.84
CA ILE A 8 -2.32 70.24 -102.83
C ILE A 8 -2.52 69.43 -101.55
N ILE A 9 -3.77 69.24 -101.11
CA ILE A 9 -4.10 68.36 -99.97
C ILE A 9 -3.65 66.92 -100.25
N ILE A 10 -4.03 66.33 -101.39
CA ILE A 10 -3.63 64.97 -101.77
C ILE A 10 -2.10 64.84 -101.81
N GLN A 11 -1.40 65.77 -102.45
CA GLN A 11 0.06 65.79 -102.48
C GLN A 11 0.69 65.89 -101.07
N LYS A 12 0.13 66.68 -100.16
CA LYS A 12 0.57 66.77 -98.76
C LYS A 12 0.43 65.43 -98.04
N HIS A 13 -0.70 64.74 -98.23
CA HIS A 13 -0.92 63.41 -97.64
C HIS A 13 0.00 62.34 -98.25
N VAL A 14 0.21 62.35 -99.57
CA VAL A 14 1.12 61.42 -100.27
C VAL A 14 2.59 61.63 -99.86
N ARG A 15 3.08 62.88 -99.84
CA ARG A 15 4.44 63.20 -99.35
C ARG A 15 4.64 62.73 -97.91
N GLY A 16 3.66 62.99 -97.02
CA GLY A 16 3.70 62.52 -95.64
C GLY A 16 3.60 60.99 -95.50
N TRP A 17 2.87 60.30 -96.40
CA TRP A 17 2.82 58.84 -96.43
C TRP A 17 4.17 58.24 -96.88
N LEU A 18 4.77 58.76 -97.94
CA LEU A 18 6.09 58.34 -98.43
C LEU A 18 7.19 58.53 -97.37
N ALA A 19 7.21 59.67 -96.68
CA ALA A 19 8.16 59.92 -95.59
C ALA A 19 7.99 58.92 -94.44
N ARG A 20 6.75 58.63 -94.01
CA ARG A 20 6.46 57.61 -92.99
C ARG A 20 6.79 56.19 -93.45
N LEU A 21 6.62 55.88 -94.74
CA LEU A 21 6.99 54.59 -95.32
C LEU A 21 8.51 54.41 -95.35
N HIS A 22 9.26 55.44 -95.74
CA HIS A 22 10.73 55.44 -95.69
C HIS A 22 11.22 55.27 -94.25
N TYR A 23 10.75 56.09 -93.30
CA TYR A 23 11.11 55.97 -91.88
C TYR A 23 10.84 54.56 -91.33
N ARG A 24 9.66 53.98 -91.62
CA ARG A 24 9.32 52.60 -91.22
C ARG A 24 10.23 51.53 -91.84
N ARG A 25 10.73 51.73 -93.07
CA ARG A 25 11.72 50.83 -93.70
C ARG A 25 13.09 50.96 -93.02
N THR A 26 13.58 52.18 -92.82
CA THR A 26 14.86 52.47 -92.16
C THR A 26 14.88 51.96 -90.71
N LEU A 27 13.81 52.17 -89.94
CA LEU A 27 13.67 51.66 -88.58
C LEU A 27 13.71 50.13 -88.53
N LYS A 28 13.01 49.44 -89.46
CA LYS A 28 13.08 47.96 -89.56
C LYS A 28 14.50 47.47 -89.88
N ALA A 29 15.22 48.15 -90.76
CA ALA A 29 16.61 47.81 -91.08
C ALA A 29 17.55 47.99 -89.87
N ILE A 30 17.41 49.09 -89.13
CA ILE A 30 18.19 49.34 -87.88
C ILE A 30 17.90 48.26 -86.84
N VAL A 31 16.63 47.93 -86.58
CA VAL A 31 16.25 46.88 -85.62
C VAL A 31 16.82 45.52 -86.04
N TYR A 32 16.75 45.16 -87.33
CA TYR A 32 17.35 43.94 -87.84
C TYR A 32 18.87 43.90 -87.61
N LEU A 33 19.58 44.99 -87.93
CA LEU A 33 21.02 45.09 -87.72
C LEU A 33 21.41 44.96 -86.23
N GLN A 34 20.66 45.60 -85.33
CA GLN A 34 20.85 45.43 -83.88
C GLN A 34 20.60 43.99 -83.42
N CYS A 35 19.57 43.31 -83.95
CA CYS A 35 19.31 41.90 -83.64
C CYS A 35 20.44 40.98 -84.13
N CYS A 36 21.00 41.25 -85.31
CA CYS A 36 22.19 40.54 -85.82
C CYS A 36 23.41 40.76 -84.91
N TYR A 37 23.67 42.00 -84.48
CA TYR A 37 24.78 42.31 -83.57
C TYR A 37 24.61 41.66 -82.18
N ARG A 38 23.42 41.79 -81.56
CA ARG A 38 23.09 41.12 -80.28
C ARG A 38 23.30 39.60 -80.38
N ARG A 39 22.84 38.98 -81.48
CA ARG A 39 23.04 37.54 -81.76
C ARG A 39 24.53 37.18 -81.94
N MET A 40 25.34 38.04 -82.54
CA MET A 40 26.80 37.84 -82.68
C MET A 40 27.50 37.90 -81.31
N MET A 41 27.16 38.90 -80.48
CA MET A 41 27.74 39.05 -79.14
C MET A 41 27.37 37.88 -78.23
N ALA A 42 26.10 37.47 -78.21
CA ALA A 42 25.67 36.27 -77.48
C ALA A 42 26.39 34.99 -77.95
N LYS A 43 26.67 34.85 -79.26
CA LYS A 43 27.48 33.73 -79.78
C LYS A 43 28.96 33.81 -79.39
N ARG A 44 29.53 35.00 -79.18
CA ARG A 44 30.89 35.17 -78.64
C ARG A 44 30.94 34.78 -77.17
N GLU A 45 30.04 35.29 -76.34
CA GLU A 45 30.05 34.98 -74.90
C GLU A 45 29.74 33.50 -74.63
N LEU A 46 28.81 32.89 -75.38
CA LEU A 46 28.57 31.45 -75.30
C LEU A 46 29.78 30.61 -75.74
N LYS A 47 30.62 31.09 -76.66
CA LYS A 47 31.90 30.42 -76.99
C LYS A 47 32.90 30.55 -75.85
N LYS A 48 33.06 31.74 -75.27
CA LYS A 48 33.94 32.00 -74.11
C LYS A 48 33.55 31.12 -72.92
N LEU A 49 32.28 31.14 -72.51
CA LEU A 49 31.74 30.31 -71.43
C LEU A 49 31.85 28.81 -71.72
N LYS A 50 31.77 28.37 -72.99
CA LYS A 50 32.02 26.96 -73.36
C LYS A 50 33.50 26.56 -73.33
N ILE A 51 34.43 27.49 -73.50
CA ILE A 51 35.87 27.25 -73.31
C ILE A 51 36.18 27.20 -71.81
N GLU A 52 35.63 28.13 -71.02
CA GLU A 52 35.77 28.19 -69.57
C GLU A 52 35.15 26.97 -68.86
N ALA A 53 33.96 26.53 -69.29
CA ALA A 53 33.33 25.31 -68.79
C ALA A 53 34.05 24.01 -69.24
N ARG A 54 34.98 24.11 -70.19
CA ARG A 54 35.88 23.03 -70.61
C ARG A 54 37.30 23.20 -70.07
N SER A 55 37.58 24.22 -69.27
CA SER A 55 38.90 24.40 -68.68
C SER A 55 39.13 23.38 -67.58
N VAL A 56 40.34 22.81 -67.55
CA VAL A 56 40.73 21.82 -66.54
C VAL A 56 40.69 22.44 -65.14
N GLU A 57 40.90 23.76 -65.00
CA GLU A 57 40.77 24.47 -63.73
C GLU A 57 39.35 24.46 -63.15
N ARG A 58 38.31 24.58 -63.97
CA ARG A 58 36.92 24.58 -63.47
C ARG A 58 36.52 23.19 -62.97
N TYR A 59 37.01 22.14 -63.64
CA TYR A 59 36.92 20.76 -63.15
C TYR A 59 37.74 20.53 -61.88
N LYS A 60 39.01 20.98 -61.82
CA LYS A 60 39.84 20.86 -60.60
C LYS A 60 39.23 21.58 -59.40
N LYS A 61 38.73 22.81 -59.55
CA LYS A 61 38.05 23.55 -58.47
C LYS A 61 36.77 22.85 -58.00
N LEU A 62 36.00 22.25 -58.92
CA LEU A 62 34.83 21.45 -58.55
C LEU A 62 35.22 20.14 -57.85
N HIS A 63 36.29 19.47 -58.31
CA HIS A 63 36.81 18.25 -57.70
C HIS A 63 37.28 18.50 -56.27
N ILE A 64 38.13 19.51 -56.05
CA ILE A 64 38.60 19.93 -54.71
C ILE A 64 37.41 20.34 -53.82
N GLY A 65 36.41 21.04 -54.37
CA GLY A 65 35.18 21.38 -53.66
C GLY A 65 34.37 20.15 -53.24
N LEU A 66 34.32 19.12 -54.08
CA LEU A 66 33.66 17.84 -53.78
C LEU A 66 34.47 17.00 -52.79
N GLU A 67 35.80 16.92 -52.92
CA GLU A 67 36.69 16.23 -51.97
C GLU A 67 36.60 16.85 -50.58
N ASN A 68 36.61 18.18 -50.47
CA ASN A 68 36.39 18.89 -49.21
C ASN A 68 34.98 18.63 -48.65
N LYS A 69 33.95 18.51 -49.50
CA LYS A 69 32.59 18.19 -49.04
C LYS A 69 32.44 16.74 -48.62
N ILE A 70 33.09 15.80 -49.30
CA ILE A 70 33.20 14.39 -48.92
C ILE A 70 33.91 14.30 -47.57
N MET A 71 35.08 14.92 -47.40
CA MET A 71 35.80 14.93 -46.13
C MET A 71 34.99 15.55 -44.98
N GLN A 72 34.24 16.64 -45.21
CA GLN A 72 33.31 17.18 -44.22
C GLN A 72 32.20 16.20 -43.83
N LEU A 73 31.64 15.48 -44.80
CA LEU A 73 30.58 14.48 -44.57
C LEU A 73 31.14 13.23 -43.87
N GLN A 74 32.35 12.78 -44.22
CA GLN A 74 33.09 11.73 -43.53
C GLN A 74 33.26 12.09 -42.05
N ARG A 75 33.88 13.25 -41.76
CA ARG A 75 34.10 13.71 -40.36
C ARG A 75 32.81 13.80 -39.57
N LYS A 76 31.73 14.32 -40.18
CA LYS A 76 30.43 14.39 -39.51
C LYS A 76 29.83 13.00 -39.25
N ILE A 77 29.98 12.05 -40.18
CA ILE A 77 29.57 10.65 -39.97
C ILE A 77 30.39 10.01 -38.85
N ASP A 78 31.69 10.27 -38.78
CA ASP A 78 32.58 9.76 -37.73
C ASP A 78 32.26 10.35 -36.35
N GLU A 79 31.94 11.65 -36.27
CA GLU A 79 31.42 12.31 -35.07
C GLU A 79 30.08 11.70 -34.63
N GLN A 80 29.11 11.59 -35.53
CA GLN A 80 27.80 10.98 -35.21
C GLN A 80 27.93 9.50 -34.81
N ASN A 81 28.85 8.74 -35.41
CA ASN A 81 29.17 7.37 -35.01
C ASN A 81 29.81 7.30 -33.61
N LYS A 82 30.63 8.29 -33.24
CA LYS A 82 31.25 8.39 -31.91
C LYS A 82 30.23 8.78 -30.84
N GLU A 83 29.33 9.72 -31.15
CA GLU A 83 28.19 10.07 -30.30
C GLU A 83 27.26 8.86 -30.10
N TYR A 84 26.92 8.15 -31.17
CA TYR A 84 26.08 6.94 -31.13
C TYR A 84 26.70 5.83 -30.28
N LYS A 85 28.01 5.59 -30.38
CA LYS A 85 28.73 4.66 -29.50
C LYS A 85 28.68 5.09 -28.04
N SER A 86 28.95 6.36 -27.74
CA SER A 86 28.85 6.87 -26.36
C SER A 86 27.42 6.83 -25.80
N LEU A 87 26.41 6.95 -26.66
CA LEU A 87 25.01 6.78 -26.28
C LEU A 87 24.68 5.31 -25.97
N LEU A 88 25.16 4.37 -26.78
CA LEU A 88 25.01 2.93 -26.53
C LEU A 88 25.74 2.48 -25.24
N GLU A 89 26.95 2.98 -24.99
CA GLU A 89 27.68 2.72 -23.74
C GLU A 89 26.90 3.24 -22.51
N LYS A 90 26.30 4.44 -22.61
CA LYS A 90 25.44 4.99 -21.55
C LYS A 90 24.16 4.18 -21.36
N LEU A 91 23.51 3.75 -22.44
CA LEU A 91 22.31 2.91 -22.40
C LEU A 91 22.62 1.55 -21.76
N SER A 92 23.71 0.89 -22.15
CA SER A 92 24.13 -0.39 -21.56
C SER A 92 24.46 -0.27 -20.07
N ASN A 93 25.18 0.79 -19.66
CA ASN A 93 25.45 1.05 -18.24
C ASN A 93 24.17 1.31 -17.43
N LEU A 94 23.19 2.02 -18.02
CA LEU A 94 21.90 2.28 -17.40
C LEU A 94 21.03 1.02 -17.32
N GLU A 95 21.05 0.17 -18.35
CA GLU A 95 20.38 -1.13 -18.39
C GLU A 95 20.94 -2.09 -17.33
N ILE A 96 22.27 -2.16 -17.18
CA ILE A 96 22.94 -2.92 -16.11
C ILE A 96 22.53 -2.39 -14.74
N THR A 97 22.55 -1.07 -14.54
CA THR A 97 22.16 -0.44 -13.26
C THR A 97 20.71 -0.79 -12.92
N TYR A 98 19.79 -0.58 -13.87
CA TYR A 98 18.36 -0.88 -13.73
C TYR A 98 18.10 -2.37 -13.46
N SER A 99 18.87 -3.29 -14.06
CA SER A 99 18.80 -4.72 -13.77
C SER A 99 19.18 -5.01 -12.31
N THR A 100 20.33 -4.49 -11.84
CA THR A 100 20.77 -4.71 -10.45
C THR A 100 19.84 -4.08 -9.41
N GLU A 101 19.20 -2.95 -9.75
CA GLU A 101 18.22 -2.29 -8.88
C GLU A 101 16.89 -3.05 -8.88
N THR A 102 16.45 -3.56 -10.02
CA THR A 102 15.29 -4.47 -10.13
C THR A 102 15.51 -5.77 -9.35
N GLU A 103 16.72 -6.32 -9.33
CA GLU A 103 17.07 -7.51 -8.54
C GLU A 103 17.08 -7.23 -7.03
N LYS A 104 17.63 -6.09 -6.60
CA LYS A 104 17.54 -5.64 -5.20
C LYS A 104 16.08 -5.48 -4.75
N LEU A 105 15.27 -4.76 -5.52
CA LEU A 105 13.85 -4.56 -5.22
C LEU A 105 13.05 -5.87 -5.17
N ARG A 106 13.39 -6.87 -5.99
CA ARG A 106 12.80 -8.23 -5.87
C ARG A 106 13.20 -8.91 -4.55
N SER A 107 14.47 -8.80 -4.14
CA SER A 107 14.96 -9.34 -2.86
C SER A 107 14.32 -8.65 -1.66
N ASP A 108 14.12 -7.33 -1.72
CA ASP A 108 13.45 -6.55 -0.69
C ASP A 108 11.96 -6.87 -0.61
N VAL A 109 11.26 -7.02 -1.74
CA VAL A 109 9.86 -7.45 -1.78
C VAL A 109 9.68 -8.85 -1.17
N GLU A 110 10.56 -9.81 -1.48
CA GLU A 110 10.44 -11.16 -0.90
C GLU A 110 10.80 -11.16 0.60
N ARG A 111 11.75 -10.34 1.06
CA ARG A 111 11.99 -10.11 2.50
C ARG A 111 10.78 -9.52 3.22
N LEU A 112 10.17 -8.48 2.65
CA LEU A 112 8.97 -7.86 3.22
C LEU A 112 7.81 -8.85 3.26
N ARG A 113 7.65 -9.69 2.24
CA ARG A 113 6.64 -10.75 2.19
C ARG A 113 6.85 -11.83 3.25
N MET A 114 8.10 -12.27 3.47
CA MET A 114 8.42 -13.19 4.57
C MET A 114 8.11 -12.56 5.94
N SER A 115 8.46 -11.29 6.14
CA SER A 115 8.14 -10.55 7.37
C SER A 115 6.63 -10.33 7.57
N GLU A 116 5.87 -10.10 6.49
CA GLU A 116 4.40 -10.03 6.52
C GLU A 116 3.78 -11.36 6.96
N GLU A 117 4.33 -12.48 6.49
CA GLU A 117 3.87 -13.82 6.85
C GLU A 117 4.25 -14.18 8.30
N GLU A 118 5.45 -13.83 8.76
CA GLU A 118 5.83 -13.94 10.18
C GLU A 118 4.92 -13.08 11.07
N ALA A 119 4.58 -11.86 10.65
CA ALA A 119 3.67 -10.97 11.37
C ALA A 119 2.24 -11.55 11.45
N LYS A 120 1.70 -12.13 10.36
CA LYS A 120 0.41 -12.85 10.39
C LYS A 120 0.43 -14.02 11.34
N ASN A 121 1.49 -14.83 11.31
CA ASN A 121 1.62 -15.98 12.20
C ASN A 121 1.74 -15.55 13.68
N ALA A 122 2.42 -14.44 13.97
CA ALA A 122 2.40 -13.82 15.28
C ALA A 122 1.00 -13.30 15.68
N THR A 123 0.28 -12.62 14.77
CA THR A 123 -1.10 -12.15 15.02
C THR A 123 -2.06 -13.30 15.30
N ASN A 124 -2.02 -14.39 14.52
CA ASN A 124 -2.83 -15.59 14.74
C ASN A 124 -2.54 -16.22 16.11
N ARG A 125 -1.27 -16.24 16.54
CA ARG A 125 -0.88 -16.72 17.86
C ARG A 125 -1.37 -15.80 19.00
N VAL A 126 -1.36 -14.48 18.79
CA VAL A 126 -1.93 -13.51 19.75
C VAL A 126 -3.45 -13.69 19.86
N LEU A 127 -4.17 -13.89 18.75
CA LEU A 127 -5.61 -14.16 18.78
C LEU A 127 -5.94 -15.44 19.56
N SER A 128 -5.24 -16.54 19.30
CA SER A 128 -5.42 -17.81 20.03
C SER A 128 -5.15 -17.66 21.54
N LEU A 129 -4.11 -16.90 21.93
CA LEU A 129 -3.85 -16.58 23.34
C LEU A 129 -4.92 -15.66 23.95
N GLN A 130 -5.51 -14.75 23.18
CA GLN A 130 -6.63 -13.92 23.64
C GLN A 130 -7.91 -14.74 23.87
N GLU A 131 -8.20 -15.73 23.02
CA GLU A 131 -9.29 -16.68 23.23
C GLU A 131 -9.08 -17.55 24.48
N GLU A 132 -7.86 -18.04 24.70
CA GLU A 132 -7.49 -18.78 25.91
C GLU A 132 -7.62 -17.92 27.18
N ILE A 133 -7.13 -16.68 27.15
CA ILE A 133 -7.30 -15.71 28.25
C ILE A 133 -8.78 -15.39 28.49
N ALA A 134 -9.60 -15.27 27.44
CA ALA A 134 -11.04 -15.05 27.59
C ALA A 134 -11.75 -16.27 28.22
N LYS A 135 -11.38 -17.49 27.83
CA LYS A 135 -11.86 -18.73 28.44
C LYS A 135 -11.48 -18.83 29.92
N LEU A 136 -10.19 -18.64 30.24
CA LEU A 136 -9.70 -18.66 31.62
C LEU A 136 -10.32 -17.56 32.50
N ARG A 137 -10.58 -16.37 31.95
CA ARG A 137 -11.33 -15.30 32.66
C ARG A 137 -12.78 -15.69 32.93
N LYS A 138 -13.45 -16.36 31.99
CA LYS A 138 -14.82 -16.87 32.19
C LYS A 138 -14.86 -17.95 33.25
N GLU A 139 -13.94 -18.91 33.20
CA GLU A 139 -13.80 -19.99 34.19
C GLU A 139 -13.51 -19.40 35.59
N LEU A 140 -12.54 -18.48 35.70
CA LEU A 140 -12.24 -17.77 36.95
C LEU A 140 -13.44 -17.01 37.50
N HIS A 141 -14.20 -16.30 36.66
CA HIS A 141 -15.40 -15.57 37.11
C HIS A 141 -16.50 -16.53 37.55
N GLN A 142 -16.69 -17.66 36.86
CA GLN A 142 -17.63 -18.70 37.29
C GLN A 142 -17.23 -19.30 38.64
N THR A 143 -15.97 -19.71 38.84
CA THR A 143 -15.46 -20.21 40.12
C THR A 143 -15.57 -19.16 41.24
N GLN A 144 -15.38 -17.87 40.94
CA GLN A 144 -15.63 -16.78 41.90
C GLN A 144 -17.13 -16.67 42.28
N SER A 145 -18.04 -16.84 41.31
CA SER A 145 -19.48 -16.81 41.58
C SER A 145 -19.94 -18.03 42.38
N GLU A 146 -19.45 -19.23 42.04
CA GLU A 146 -19.70 -20.47 42.78
C GLU A 146 -19.16 -20.36 44.21
N LYS A 147 -17.91 -19.90 44.37
CA LYS A 147 -17.33 -19.60 45.69
C LYS A 147 -18.22 -18.64 46.49
N LYS A 148 -18.67 -17.53 45.90
CA LYS A 148 -19.53 -16.55 46.59
C LYS A 148 -20.86 -17.18 47.03
N THR A 149 -21.47 -18.04 46.21
CA THR A 149 -22.68 -18.76 46.65
C THR A 149 -22.39 -19.77 47.78
N ILE A 150 -21.24 -20.43 47.78
CA ILE A 150 -20.82 -21.33 48.87
C ILE A 150 -20.56 -20.55 50.16
N GLU A 151 -19.93 -19.37 50.09
CA GLU A 151 -19.78 -18.46 51.23
C GLU A 151 -21.16 -18.01 51.77
N GLU A 152 -22.10 -17.61 50.90
CA GLU A 152 -23.47 -17.26 51.29
C GLU A 152 -24.28 -18.43 51.88
N TRP A 153 -24.03 -19.67 51.46
CA TRP A 153 -24.62 -20.87 52.07
C TRP A 153 -23.98 -21.21 53.42
N ALA A 154 -22.66 -21.04 53.55
CA ALA A 154 -21.94 -21.27 54.80
C ALA A 154 -22.36 -20.27 55.89
N ASP A 155 -22.50 -18.98 55.55
CA ASP A 155 -22.98 -17.96 56.49
C ASP A 155 -24.44 -18.20 56.91
N LYS A 156 -25.32 -18.64 56.00
CA LYS A 156 -26.70 -19.06 56.36
C LYS A 156 -26.69 -20.24 57.33
N TYR A 157 -25.98 -21.31 57.01
CA TYR A 157 -25.90 -22.51 57.85
C TYR A 157 -25.31 -22.21 59.23
N LYS A 158 -24.31 -21.32 59.28
CA LYS A 158 -23.76 -20.79 60.53
C LYS A 158 -24.81 -20.02 61.33
N HIS A 159 -25.58 -19.14 60.70
CA HIS A 159 -26.60 -18.36 61.40
C HIS A 159 -27.77 -19.24 61.89
N GLU A 160 -28.18 -20.24 61.11
CA GLU A 160 -29.18 -21.25 61.50
C GLU A 160 -28.70 -22.11 62.68
N THR A 161 -27.42 -22.53 62.69
CA THR A 161 -26.85 -23.30 63.81
C THR A 161 -26.62 -22.46 65.07
N GLU A 162 -26.23 -21.18 64.94
CA GLU A 162 -26.21 -20.21 66.04
C GLU A 162 -27.62 -19.98 66.62
N GLN A 163 -28.63 -19.82 65.76
CA GLN A 163 -30.03 -19.66 66.17
C GLN A 163 -30.57 -20.91 66.88
N ALA A 164 -30.33 -22.10 66.34
CA ALA A 164 -30.72 -23.37 66.95
C ALA A 164 -30.03 -23.61 68.31
N SER A 165 -28.73 -23.26 68.43
CA SER A 165 -27.99 -23.31 69.70
C SER A 165 -28.61 -22.37 70.74
N MET A 166 -28.89 -21.12 70.37
CA MET A 166 -29.54 -20.15 71.26
C MET A 166 -30.97 -20.56 71.66
N GLN A 167 -31.71 -21.16 70.73
CA GLN A 167 -33.06 -21.70 70.98
C GLN A 167 -33.02 -22.91 71.94
N SER A 168 -32.03 -23.79 71.80
CA SER A 168 -31.81 -24.92 72.71
C SER A 168 -31.42 -24.46 74.12
N GLN A 169 -30.49 -23.50 74.24
CA GLN A 169 -30.15 -22.87 75.53
C GLN A 169 -31.35 -22.19 76.17
N MET A 170 -32.20 -21.52 75.39
CA MET A 170 -33.43 -20.91 75.90
C MET A 170 -34.43 -21.98 76.38
N HIS A 171 -34.52 -23.13 75.69
CA HIS A 171 -35.37 -24.25 76.10
C HIS A 171 -34.88 -24.88 77.42
N GLU A 172 -33.58 -25.13 77.57
CA GLU A 172 -33.00 -25.62 78.84
C GLU A 172 -33.24 -24.62 79.98
N LYS A 173 -33.08 -23.31 79.70
CA LYS A 173 -33.30 -22.24 80.69
C LYS A 173 -34.76 -22.13 81.14
N ILE A 174 -35.72 -22.33 80.22
CA ILE A 174 -37.15 -22.43 80.54
C ILE A 174 -37.44 -23.69 81.37
N TYR A 175 -36.90 -24.84 80.98
CA TYR A 175 -37.09 -26.11 81.69
C TYR A 175 -36.54 -26.06 83.12
N ARG A 176 -35.32 -25.53 83.31
CA ARG A 176 -34.77 -25.24 84.65
C ARG A 176 -35.61 -24.24 85.43
N GLY A 177 -36.16 -23.22 84.77
CA GLY A 177 -37.02 -22.22 85.40
C GLY A 177 -38.32 -22.83 85.96
N LEU A 178 -38.98 -23.68 85.17
CA LEU A 178 -40.16 -24.44 85.60
C LEU A 178 -39.84 -25.40 86.75
N LEU A 179 -38.77 -26.18 86.64
CA LEU A 179 -38.34 -27.11 87.69
C LEU A 179 -37.99 -26.40 89.01
N VAL A 180 -37.40 -25.21 88.95
CA VAL A 180 -37.13 -24.37 90.14
C VAL A 180 -38.41 -23.75 90.72
N SER A 181 -39.48 -23.58 89.92
CA SER A 181 -40.78 -23.15 90.41
C SER A 181 -41.49 -24.30 91.15
N GLU A 182 -41.57 -25.47 90.52
CA GLU A 182 -42.11 -26.71 91.11
C GLU A 182 -41.42 -27.03 92.44
N LEU A 183 -40.09 -27.04 92.47
CA LEU A 183 -39.33 -27.29 93.70
C LEU A 183 -39.54 -26.23 94.79
N LYS A 184 -39.92 -24.99 94.44
CA LYS A 184 -40.31 -23.97 95.43
C LYS A 184 -41.71 -24.21 95.97
N GLU A 185 -42.66 -24.58 95.12
CA GLU A 185 -44.04 -24.86 95.51
C GLU A 185 -44.12 -26.06 96.45
N GLN A 186 -43.42 -27.16 96.10
CA GLN A 186 -43.20 -28.32 96.96
C GLN A 186 -42.58 -27.94 98.31
N ASN A 187 -41.57 -27.05 98.32
CA ASN A 187 -40.97 -26.56 99.58
C ASN A 187 -41.93 -25.71 100.41
N THR A 188 -42.81 -24.91 99.81
CA THR A 188 -43.83 -24.17 100.56
C THR A 188 -44.89 -25.10 101.16
N LEU A 189 -45.31 -26.14 100.43
CA LEU A 189 -46.25 -27.17 100.89
C LEU A 189 -45.68 -27.94 102.10
N LEU A 190 -44.48 -28.50 101.97
CA LEU A 190 -43.78 -29.20 103.07
C LEU A 190 -43.53 -28.28 104.28
N LYS A 191 -43.31 -26.98 104.06
CA LYS A 191 -43.19 -26.00 105.15
C LYS A 191 -44.53 -25.77 105.85
N THR A 192 -45.64 -25.65 105.13
CA THR A 192 -46.97 -25.53 105.74
C THR A 192 -47.38 -26.79 106.51
N GLU A 193 -47.12 -27.99 105.98
CA GLU A 193 -47.36 -29.25 106.70
C GLU A 193 -46.54 -29.33 107.99
N LYS A 194 -45.26 -28.94 107.95
CA LYS A 194 -44.40 -28.85 109.14
C LYS A 194 -44.94 -27.85 110.17
N GLU A 195 -45.42 -26.69 109.74
CA GLU A 195 -45.99 -25.66 110.62
C GLU A 195 -47.38 -26.03 111.17
N GLU A 196 -48.08 -26.97 110.54
CA GLU A 196 -49.31 -27.56 111.07
C GLU A 196 -49.02 -28.72 112.04
N LEU A 197 -48.10 -29.63 111.69
CA LEU A 197 -47.63 -30.70 112.57
C LEU A 197 -47.04 -30.16 113.88
N ASN A 198 -46.19 -29.13 113.80
CA ASN A 198 -45.67 -28.45 115.00
C ASN A 198 -46.79 -27.87 115.87
N ARG A 199 -47.90 -27.41 115.27
CA ARG A 199 -49.07 -26.90 115.99
C ARG A 199 -49.77 -28.03 116.75
N ARG A 200 -50.11 -29.12 116.05
CA ARG A 200 -50.73 -30.32 116.64
C ARG A 200 -49.88 -30.90 117.78
N ILE A 201 -48.55 -30.92 117.63
CA ILE A 201 -47.61 -31.35 118.70
C ILE A 201 -47.65 -30.40 119.90
N HIS A 202 -47.73 -29.09 119.68
CA HIS A 202 -47.81 -28.10 120.76
C HIS A 202 -49.15 -28.17 121.50
N ASP A 203 -50.27 -28.33 120.76
CA ASP A 203 -51.61 -28.47 121.33
C ASP A 203 -51.73 -29.76 122.17
N GLN A 204 -51.21 -30.89 121.68
CA GLN A 204 -51.14 -32.14 122.45
C GLN A 204 -50.25 -32.03 123.69
N ALA A 205 -49.10 -31.37 123.59
CA ALA A 205 -48.22 -31.14 124.74
C ALA A 205 -48.93 -30.33 125.84
N LYS A 206 -49.72 -29.32 125.45
CA LYS A 206 -50.50 -28.48 126.35
C LYS A 206 -51.62 -29.27 127.04
N GLU A 207 -52.37 -30.09 126.31
CA GLU A 207 -53.42 -30.97 126.84
C GLU A 207 -52.85 -31.99 127.85
N ILE A 208 -51.66 -32.53 127.59
CA ILE A 208 -50.95 -33.42 128.52
C ILE A 208 -50.56 -32.68 129.82
N THR A 209 -50.07 -31.44 129.75
CA THR A 209 -49.76 -30.66 130.97
C THR A 209 -51.01 -30.31 131.77
N GLU A 210 -52.09 -29.82 131.14
CA GLU A 210 -53.33 -29.43 131.84
C GLU A 210 -54.06 -30.63 132.47
N THR A 211 -53.89 -31.83 131.93
CA THR A 211 -54.42 -33.07 132.53
C THR A 211 -53.53 -33.64 133.63
N MET A 212 -52.21 -33.40 133.60
CA MET A 212 -51.29 -33.86 134.64
C MET A 212 -51.32 -32.94 135.89
N GLU A 213 -51.43 -31.62 135.72
CA GLU A 213 -51.58 -30.68 136.84
C GLU A 213 -52.87 -30.94 137.65
N LYS A 214 -54.00 -31.24 136.98
CA LYS A 214 -55.25 -31.61 137.67
C LYS A 214 -55.10 -32.83 138.56
N LYS A 215 -54.45 -33.89 138.06
CA LYS A 215 -54.20 -35.12 138.83
C LYS A 215 -53.33 -34.85 140.06
N LEU A 216 -52.26 -34.06 139.92
CA LEU A 216 -51.40 -33.68 141.04
C LEU A 216 -52.16 -32.88 142.12
N VAL A 217 -53.09 -32.01 141.72
CA VAL A 217 -53.95 -31.26 142.66
C VAL A 217 -54.98 -32.15 143.35
N GLU A 218 -55.49 -33.18 142.68
CA GLU A 218 -56.42 -34.15 143.30
C GLU A 218 -55.69 -35.15 144.22
N GLU A 219 -54.50 -35.66 143.83
CA GLU A 219 -53.68 -36.53 144.70
C GLU A 219 -53.17 -35.81 145.96
N THR A 220 -52.67 -34.57 145.85
CA THR A 220 -52.22 -33.81 147.02
C THR A 220 -53.36 -33.51 147.99
N LYS A 221 -54.56 -33.24 147.49
CA LYS A 221 -55.75 -32.97 148.30
C LYS A 221 -56.34 -34.24 148.94
N GLN A 222 -56.16 -35.40 148.31
CA GLN A 222 -56.47 -36.70 148.90
C GLN A 222 -55.49 -37.03 150.03
N LEU A 223 -54.18 -36.82 149.82
CA LEU A 223 -53.16 -37.02 150.84
C LEU A 223 -53.32 -36.12 152.08
N GLU A 224 -53.79 -34.87 151.92
CA GLU A 224 -54.13 -34.02 153.08
C GLU A 224 -55.31 -34.55 153.90
N LEU A 225 -56.31 -35.15 153.25
CA LEU A 225 -57.44 -35.79 153.95
C LEU A 225 -56.99 -37.05 154.69
N ASP A 226 -56.26 -37.93 154.00
CA ASP A 226 -55.80 -39.20 154.55
C ASP A 226 -54.84 -38.99 155.73
N LEU A 227 -53.92 -38.02 155.67
CA LEU A 227 -53.03 -37.67 156.78
C LEU A 227 -53.79 -37.13 158.02
N ASN A 228 -54.91 -36.43 157.82
CA ASN A 228 -55.72 -35.90 158.91
C ASN A 228 -56.59 -37.00 159.54
N ASP A 229 -57.10 -37.92 158.72
CA ASP A 229 -57.81 -39.11 159.19
C ASP A 229 -56.85 -40.10 159.87
N GLU A 230 -55.59 -40.21 159.42
CA GLU A 230 -54.53 -40.98 160.11
C GLU A 230 -54.14 -40.39 161.46
N ARG A 231 -54.21 -39.06 161.65
CA ARG A 231 -54.05 -38.44 162.98
C ARG A 231 -55.19 -38.82 163.93
N LEU A 232 -56.43 -38.86 163.43
CA LEU A 232 -57.59 -39.32 164.20
C LEU A 232 -57.51 -40.83 164.47
N ARG A 233 -57.00 -41.61 163.50
CA ARG A 233 -56.76 -43.05 163.64
C ARG A 233 -55.62 -43.35 164.59
N TYR A 234 -54.52 -42.61 164.65
CA TYR A 234 -53.45 -42.85 165.63
C TYR A 234 -53.94 -42.71 167.09
N GLN A 235 -54.91 -41.82 167.33
CA GLN A 235 -55.57 -41.67 168.63
C GLN A 235 -56.50 -42.85 168.97
N ASN A 236 -57.04 -43.56 167.97
CA ASN A 236 -57.80 -44.80 168.13
C ASN A 236 -56.90 -46.06 168.10
N LEU A 237 -55.80 -46.04 167.37
CA LEU A 237 -54.83 -47.13 167.24
C LEU A 237 -54.03 -47.31 168.53
N LEU A 238 -53.90 -46.26 169.35
CA LEU A 238 -53.49 -46.38 170.76
C LEU A 238 -54.44 -47.23 171.62
N ASN A 239 -55.71 -47.42 171.21
CA ASN A 239 -56.66 -48.36 171.83
C ASN A 239 -56.69 -49.74 171.12
N GLU A 240 -56.31 -49.82 169.83
CA GLU A 240 -56.27 -51.10 169.08
C GLU A 240 -54.88 -51.78 169.07
N PHE A 241 -53.82 -51.09 169.50
CA PHE A 241 -52.51 -51.70 169.79
C PHE A 241 -52.63 -52.85 170.80
N SER A 242 -53.60 -52.76 171.73
CA SER A 242 -53.95 -53.83 172.68
C SER A 242 -54.92 -54.89 172.11
N ARG A 243 -55.14 -54.94 170.80
CA ARG A 243 -56.07 -55.88 170.13
C ARG A 243 -55.54 -56.54 168.85
N LEU A 244 -54.63 -55.92 168.11
CA LEU A 244 -54.06 -56.51 166.89
C LEU A 244 -52.68 -57.15 167.06
N GLU A 245 -52.01 -56.92 168.20
CA GLU A 245 -50.84 -57.72 168.61
C GLU A 245 -51.21 -59.22 168.76
N GLU A 246 -52.48 -59.52 169.04
CA GLU A 246 -53.07 -60.87 169.11
C GLU A 246 -53.42 -61.49 167.73
N ARG A 247 -53.09 -60.82 166.60
CA ARG A 247 -53.39 -61.27 165.23
C ARG A 247 -52.23 -61.14 164.23
N TYR A 248 -51.00 -61.10 164.72
CA TYR A 248 -49.81 -60.99 163.87
C TYR A 248 -49.42 -62.31 163.16
N ASP A 249 -49.72 -63.48 163.75
CA ASP A 249 -49.04 -64.74 163.37
C ASP A 249 -49.70 -65.56 162.23
N ASP A 250 -51.02 -65.48 162.03
CA ASP A 250 -51.76 -66.62 161.43
C ASP A 250 -51.69 -66.79 159.89
N LEU A 251 -51.66 -65.71 159.08
CA LEU A 251 -51.87 -65.84 157.63
C LEU A 251 -50.80 -65.17 156.75
N LYS A 252 -49.55 -65.48 157.10
CA LYS A 252 -48.38 -65.32 156.23
C LYS A 252 -48.14 -66.60 155.41
N ASP A 253 -49.06 -66.91 154.49
CA ASP A 253 -48.88 -67.92 153.43
C ASP A 253 -49.90 -67.72 152.28
N GLU A 254 -49.69 -68.43 151.15
CA GLU A 254 -50.42 -68.34 149.86
C GLU A 254 -50.22 -67.01 149.07
N MET A 255 -49.44 -66.86 147.97
CA MET A 255 -48.94 -67.72 146.87
C MET A 255 -49.86 -67.80 145.62
N ASN A 256 -49.27 -67.74 144.41
CA ASN A 256 -49.71 -68.27 143.09
C ASN A 256 -50.61 -67.48 142.07
N LEU A 257 -50.05 -67.35 140.84
CA LEU A 257 -50.58 -67.78 139.50
C LEU A 257 -51.51 -66.92 138.55
N MET A 258 -51.13 -66.95 137.24
CA MET A 258 -51.92 -67.07 135.97
C MET A 258 -52.57 -65.83 135.23
N VAL A 259 -52.78 -65.79 133.88
CA VAL A 259 -52.11 -66.36 132.64
C VAL A 259 -52.73 -65.85 131.27
N ASN A 260 -52.11 -66.15 130.09
CA ASN A 260 -52.52 -65.96 128.63
C ASN A 260 -52.34 -64.54 127.98
N ILE A 261 -51.93 -64.25 126.71
CA ILE A 261 -51.40 -64.90 125.45
C ILE A 261 -52.30 -65.93 124.69
N PRO A 262 -52.30 -66.12 123.31
CA PRO A 262 -51.51 -65.60 122.15
C PRO A 262 -52.39 -65.10 120.92
N LYS A 263 -52.18 -65.18 119.56
CA LYS A 263 -51.29 -65.89 118.56
C LYS A 263 -51.34 -65.25 117.10
N PRO A 264 -50.42 -65.53 116.11
CA PRO A 264 -50.32 -64.87 114.76
C PRO A 264 -50.12 -65.78 113.48
N GLY A 265 -49.86 -65.23 112.25
CA GLY A 265 -49.29 -65.92 111.03
C GLY A 265 -49.84 -65.49 109.62
N HIS A 266 -49.34 -65.86 108.40
CA HIS A 266 -48.00 -66.32 107.89
C HIS A 266 -47.88 -66.49 106.31
N LYS A 267 -46.76 -66.05 105.66
CA LYS A 267 -46.03 -66.59 104.44
C LYS A 267 -46.51 -66.58 102.93
N ARG A 268 -45.52 -66.25 102.03
CA ARG A 268 -44.99 -66.94 100.78
C ARG A 268 -45.27 -66.49 99.30
N THR A 269 -44.14 -66.37 98.54
CA THR A 269 -43.84 -66.64 97.08
C THR A 269 -44.51 -65.81 95.95
N ASP A 270 -44.02 -65.60 94.70
CA ASP A 270 -42.73 -65.63 93.90
C ASP A 270 -43.05 -65.00 92.48
N SER A 271 -42.27 -64.75 91.39
CA SER A 271 -40.86 -64.85 90.86
C SER A 271 -40.61 -63.68 89.82
N THR A 272 -39.82 -63.59 88.72
CA THR A 272 -38.95 -64.45 87.83
C THR A 272 -38.08 -63.61 86.81
N HIS A 273 -37.07 -64.24 86.15
CA HIS A 273 -36.38 -63.91 84.85
C HIS A 273 -35.26 -62.82 84.69
N SER A 274 -34.13 -63.22 84.06
CA SER A 274 -33.01 -62.49 83.36
C SER A 274 -31.95 -61.61 84.08
N SER A 275 -30.74 -62.19 84.24
CA SER A 275 -29.35 -61.78 83.86
C SER A 275 -28.95 -60.33 83.45
N ASN A 276 -27.69 -59.85 83.55
CA ASN A 276 -26.56 -60.03 84.51
C ASN A 276 -25.41 -58.98 84.23
N GLU A 277 -24.59 -58.64 85.23
CA GLU A 277 -23.17 -58.14 85.19
C GLU A 277 -22.67 -56.96 84.29
N SER A 278 -22.47 -55.78 84.94
CA SER A 278 -21.23 -54.97 85.10
C SER A 278 -20.19 -54.62 83.98
N GLU A 279 -19.97 -53.29 83.84
CA GLU A 279 -18.67 -52.54 83.88
C GLU A 279 -17.72 -52.25 82.66
N TYR A 280 -17.18 -51.00 82.67
CA TYR A 280 -15.92 -50.40 82.16
C TYR A 280 -15.47 -50.31 80.66
N THR A 281 -15.48 -49.07 80.12
CA THR A 281 -14.46 -48.32 79.31
C THR A 281 -13.77 -48.81 77.99
N PHE A 282 -13.70 -47.87 77.02
CA PHE A 282 -12.56 -47.48 76.12
C PHE A 282 -12.51 -47.88 74.61
N SER A 283 -12.63 -46.85 73.74
CA SER A 283 -11.91 -46.52 72.47
C SER A 283 -11.84 -47.41 71.19
N SER A 284 -11.53 -46.70 70.08
CA SER A 284 -10.94 -47.08 68.76
C SER A 284 -11.78 -47.76 67.65
N GLU A 285 -12.00 -47.01 66.55
CA GLU A 285 -11.25 -47.01 65.26
C GLU A 285 -10.92 -48.33 64.50
N ILE A 286 -10.58 -48.21 63.19
CA ILE A 286 -10.22 -49.27 62.20
C ILE A 286 -11.50 -50.08 61.77
N THR A 287 -11.72 -50.70 60.59
CA THR A 287 -11.00 -51.53 59.56
C THR A 287 -11.68 -51.37 58.15
N GLU A 288 -11.40 -52.03 56.99
CA GLU A 288 -10.32 -52.75 56.24
C GLU A 288 -10.92 -53.10 54.83
N ALA A 289 -10.28 -53.52 53.72
CA ALA A 289 -8.89 -53.57 53.19
C ALA A 289 -8.98 -53.40 51.62
N GLU A 290 -8.38 -54.11 50.64
CA GLU A 290 -7.40 -55.23 50.54
C GLU A 290 -6.74 -55.29 49.11
N ASP A 291 -5.48 -55.72 49.06
CA ASP A 291 -4.59 -56.41 48.06
C ASP A 291 -4.98 -56.68 46.57
N LEU A 292 -4.09 -56.72 45.55
CA LEU A 292 -2.70 -57.22 45.29
C LEU A 292 -2.64 -58.71 44.80
N PRO A 293 -1.48 -59.30 44.36
CA PRO A 293 -0.52 -58.92 43.29
C PRO A 293 -0.13 -60.12 42.34
N VAL A 294 1.10 -60.12 41.72
CA VAL A 294 2.02 -61.27 41.38
C VAL A 294 2.56 -61.44 39.92
N ARG A 295 3.90 -61.25 39.71
CA ARG A 295 4.96 -62.01 38.92
C ARG A 295 4.72 -62.48 37.44
N MET A 296 5.68 -62.98 36.62
CA MET A 296 7.18 -63.11 36.54
C MET A 296 7.64 -63.43 35.08
N GLU A 297 8.94 -63.30 34.75
CA GLU A 297 9.88 -64.34 34.20
C GLU A 297 11.09 -63.80 33.37
N GLU A 298 12.13 -64.64 33.20
CA GLU A 298 13.43 -64.50 32.47
C GLU A 298 13.80 -65.92 31.91
N PRO A 299 14.85 -66.23 31.06
CA PRO A 299 16.26 -65.79 31.21
C PRO A 299 17.25 -65.80 29.99
N SER A 300 18.51 -65.37 30.26
CA SER A 300 19.82 -65.94 29.82
C SER A 300 20.50 -65.76 28.41
N GLU A 301 21.77 -65.28 28.48
CA GLU A 301 23.03 -65.71 27.78
C GLU A 301 23.28 -65.68 26.24
N LYS A 302 24.22 -64.81 25.77
CA LYS A 302 25.64 -65.14 25.32
C LYS A 302 26.42 -63.95 24.71
N LYS A 303 27.71 -64.15 24.36
CA LYS A 303 28.71 -63.10 24.00
C LYS A 303 29.07 -63.03 22.49
N ALA A 304 29.26 -61.79 21.98
CA ALA A 304 30.22 -61.32 20.94
C ALA A 304 30.24 -62.01 19.53
N PRO A 305 30.40 -61.25 18.41
CA PRO A 305 31.67 -60.57 18.07
C PRO A 305 31.51 -59.16 17.42
N LEU A 306 32.63 -58.56 16.99
CA LEU A 306 32.68 -57.22 16.34
C LEU A 306 32.28 -57.24 14.86
N ASP A 307 31.67 -56.16 14.36
CA ASP A 307 31.31 -56.00 12.95
C ASP A 307 32.47 -55.48 12.08
N MET A 308 33.00 -56.36 11.22
CA MET A 308 34.01 -56.03 10.20
C MET A 308 33.45 -55.16 9.05
N SER A 309 32.11 -55.10 8.87
CA SER A 309 31.49 -54.42 7.72
C SER A 309 31.66 -52.90 7.76
N LEU A 310 31.73 -52.29 8.94
CA LEU A 310 31.89 -50.84 9.08
C LEU A 310 33.30 -50.37 8.67
N PHE A 311 34.33 -51.15 9.02
CA PHE A 311 35.72 -50.87 8.67
C PHE A 311 35.93 -50.88 7.14
N LEU A 312 35.43 -51.91 6.46
CA LEU A 312 35.54 -52.04 5.00
C LEU A 312 34.78 -50.95 4.24
N LYS A 313 33.63 -50.48 4.75
CA LYS A 313 32.88 -49.35 4.17
C LYS A 313 33.64 -48.03 4.29
N LEU A 314 34.25 -47.76 5.45
CA LEU A 314 35.09 -46.57 5.65
C LEU A 314 36.34 -46.62 4.77
N GLN A 315 37.03 -47.78 4.72
CA GLN A 315 38.23 -47.96 3.90
C GLN A 315 37.94 -47.73 2.41
N LYS A 316 36.82 -48.25 1.88
CA LYS A 316 36.40 -48.00 0.49
C LYS A 316 36.10 -46.52 0.23
N ARG A 317 35.45 -45.81 1.18
CA ARG A 317 35.13 -44.39 0.98
C ARG A 317 36.37 -43.49 1.01
N VAL A 318 37.40 -43.86 1.76
CA VAL A 318 38.71 -43.17 1.71
C VAL A 318 39.36 -43.34 0.34
N THR A 319 39.43 -44.56 -0.21
CA THR A 319 40.07 -44.77 -1.52
C THR A 319 39.30 -44.14 -2.69
N GLU A 320 37.97 -44.03 -2.59
CA GLU A 320 37.17 -43.24 -3.54
C GLU A 320 37.53 -41.75 -3.50
N LEU A 321 37.63 -41.16 -2.30
CA LEU A 321 37.99 -39.74 -2.12
C LEU A 321 39.44 -39.45 -2.53
N GLU A 322 40.36 -40.40 -2.36
CA GLU A 322 41.74 -40.29 -2.85
C GLU A 322 41.81 -40.33 -4.39
N GLN A 323 40.95 -41.13 -5.05
CA GLN A 323 40.82 -41.11 -6.52
C GLN A 323 40.17 -39.83 -7.04
N GLU A 324 39.12 -39.32 -6.39
CA GLU A 324 38.51 -38.02 -6.74
C GLU A 324 39.54 -36.88 -6.59
N LYS A 325 40.32 -36.88 -5.51
CA LYS A 325 41.42 -35.91 -5.30
C LYS A 325 42.48 -35.98 -6.41
N GLN A 326 42.93 -37.17 -6.79
CA GLN A 326 43.94 -37.31 -7.86
C GLN A 326 43.37 -36.86 -9.22
N SER A 327 42.12 -37.22 -9.54
CA SER A 327 41.49 -36.80 -10.79
C SER A 327 41.33 -35.28 -10.89
N LEU A 328 41.09 -34.58 -9.79
CA LEU A 328 41.01 -33.12 -9.75
C LEU A 328 42.40 -32.46 -9.88
N GLN A 329 43.46 -33.08 -9.35
CA GLN A 329 44.84 -32.64 -9.57
C GLN A 329 45.24 -32.81 -11.05
N ASP A 330 45.00 -33.98 -11.64
CA ASP A 330 45.25 -34.28 -13.06
C ASP A 330 44.45 -33.37 -14.03
N GLU A 331 43.34 -32.78 -13.59
CA GLU A 331 42.56 -31.80 -14.36
C GLU A 331 43.07 -30.37 -14.17
N LEU A 332 43.57 -30.02 -12.98
CA LEU A 332 44.23 -28.74 -12.70
C LEU A 332 45.54 -28.62 -13.50
N ASP A 333 46.41 -29.62 -13.42
CA ASP A 333 47.70 -29.68 -14.11
C ASP A 333 47.52 -29.54 -15.64
N ARG A 334 46.47 -30.17 -16.21
CA ARG A 334 46.10 -29.99 -17.63
C ARG A 334 45.66 -28.57 -17.97
N LYS A 335 44.97 -27.87 -17.07
CA LYS A 335 44.56 -26.47 -17.28
C LYS A 335 45.75 -25.51 -17.18
N GLU A 336 46.70 -25.78 -16.29
CA GLU A 336 47.97 -25.04 -16.22
C GLU A 336 48.83 -25.27 -17.47
N GLU A 337 48.94 -26.51 -17.96
CA GLU A 337 49.67 -26.78 -19.21
C GLU A 337 49.03 -26.10 -20.44
N GLN A 338 47.69 -26.04 -20.49
CA GLN A 338 46.97 -25.28 -21.52
C GLN A 338 47.23 -23.77 -21.41
N ALA A 339 47.26 -23.21 -20.19
CA ALA A 339 47.58 -21.80 -19.97
C ALA A 339 49.03 -21.44 -20.36
N LEU A 340 49.99 -22.33 -20.09
CA LEU A 340 51.38 -22.18 -20.53
C LEU A 340 51.52 -22.26 -22.05
N ARG A 341 50.82 -23.20 -22.71
CA ARG A 341 50.74 -23.29 -24.18
C ARG A 341 49.99 -22.12 -24.83
N ALA A 342 49.17 -21.37 -24.08
CA ALA A 342 48.57 -20.12 -24.53
C ALA A 342 49.59 -18.97 -24.50
N LYS A 343 50.31 -18.79 -23.38
CA LYS A 343 51.39 -17.77 -23.26
C LYS A 343 52.45 -17.91 -24.35
N ALA A 344 52.90 -19.14 -24.62
CA ALA A 344 53.89 -19.44 -25.65
C ALA A 344 53.46 -19.10 -27.11
N LYS A 345 52.19 -18.69 -27.33
CA LYS A 345 51.68 -18.21 -28.63
C LYS A 345 51.55 -16.69 -28.73
N GLU A 346 51.75 -15.94 -27.63
CA GLU A 346 51.69 -14.47 -27.66
C GLU A 346 53.05 -13.79 -27.90
N GLU A 347 54.17 -14.48 -27.63
CA GLU A 347 55.52 -13.90 -27.81
C GLU A 347 55.94 -13.73 -29.29
N GLU A 348 55.21 -14.29 -30.25
CA GLU A 348 55.59 -14.29 -31.68
C GLU A 348 55.03 -13.09 -32.48
N ARG A 349 55.11 -11.88 -31.92
CA ARG A 349 54.76 -10.61 -32.63
C ARG A 349 55.77 -9.48 -32.38
N PRO A 350 56.10 -8.66 -33.40
CA PRO A 350 57.20 -7.68 -33.33
C PRO A 350 56.87 -6.44 -32.46
N PRO A 351 57.90 -5.75 -31.91
CA PRO A 351 57.74 -5.00 -30.66
C PRO A 351 57.49 -3.49 -30.83
N ILE A 352 56.35 -2.99 -30.32
CA ILE A 352 56.15 -1.57 -29.96
C ILE A 352 55.26 -1.45 -28.70
N ARG A 353 55.83 -1.53 -27.49
CA ARG A 353 55.24 -1.05 -26.20
C ARG A 353 56.17 -1.28 -24.98
N GLY A 354 57.33 -0.63 -24.94
CA GLY A 354 58.24 -0.71 -23.77
C GLY A 354 57.61 -0.19 -22.47
N ALA A 355 57.09 1.03 -22.48
CA ALA A 355 56.54 1.69 -21.30
C ALA A 355 55.30 1.01 -20.68
N GLU A 356 54.55 0.21 -21.46
CA GLU A 356 53.38 -0.51 -20.95
C GLU A 356 53.80 -1.80 -20.23
N LEU A 357 54.86 -2.47 -20.71
CA LEU A 357 55.50 -3.60 -20.03
C LEU A 357 56.22 -3.15 -18.73
N GLU A 358 56.84 -1.96 -18.71
CA GLU A 358 57.42 -1.40 -17.49
C GLU A 358 56.35 -1.10 -16.44
N TYR A 359 55.21 -0.53 -16.85
CA TYR A 359 54.07 -0.27 -15.94
C TYR A 359 53.44 -1.56 -15.41
N GLU A 360 53.24 -2.58 -16.25
CA GLU A 360 52.78 -3.90 -15.77
C GLU A 360 53.82 -4.60 -14.87
N SER A 361 55.12 -4.46 -15.16
CA SER A 361 56.18 -5.03 -14.32
C SER A 361 56.16 -4.42 -12.92
N LEU A 362 56.08 -3.08 -12.82
CA LEU A 362 55.96 -2.37 -11.55
C LEU A 362 54.72 -2.82 -10.77
N LYS A 363 53.58 -2.92 -11.45
CA LYS A 363 52.31 -3.31 -10.83
C LYS A 363 52.27 -4.77 -10.38
N ARG A 364 52.96 -5.68 -11.08
CA ARG A 364 53.17 -7.07 -10.62
C ARG A 364 54.09 -7.10 -9.39
N GLN A 365 55.15 -6.30 -9.37
CA GLN A 365 56.07 -6.20 -8.23
C GLN A 365 55.38 -5.64 -6.97
N GLU A 366 54.50 -4.65 -7.12
CA GLU A 366 53.61 -4.15 -6.05
C GLU A 366 52.73 -5.29 -5.51
N LEU A 367 51.97 -5.96 -6.39
CA LEU A 367 51.06 -7.06 -6.02
C LEU A 367 51.77 -8.28 -5.40
N GLU A 368 53.01 -8.58 -5.81
CA GLU A 368 53.85 -9.61 -5.17
C GLU A 368 54.30 -9.18 -3.76
N SER A 369 54.66 -7.90 -3.57
CA SER A 369 55.02 -7.37 -2.26
C SER A 369 53.84 -7.37 -1.29
N GLU A 370 52.63 -7.04 -1.79
CA GLU A 370 51.37 -7.05 -1.04
C GLU A 370 50.95 -8.49 -0.69
N ASN A 371 51.04 -9.44 -1.64
CA ASN A 371 50.85 -10.86 -1.36
C ASN A 371 51.84 -11.42 -0.32
N LYS A 372 53.07 -10.90 -0.29
CA LYS A 372 54.08 -11.28 0.71
C LYS A 372 53.78 -10.69 2.09
N LYS A 373 53.28 -9.45 2.16
CA LYS A 373 52.76 -8.80 3.39
C LYS A 373 51.60 -9.64 3.96
N LEU A 374 50.57 -9.89 3.16
CA LEU A 374 49.38 -10.68 3.52
C LEU A 374 49.71 -12.11 3.93
N LYS A 375 50.70 -12.79 3.30
CA LYS A 375 51.15 -14.13 3.73
C LYS A 375 51.87 -14.12 5.07
N ASN A 376 52.62 -13.07 5.39
CA ASN A 376 53.24 -12.93 6.72
C ASN A 376 52.17 -12.67 7.79
N GLU A 377 51.24 -11.75 7.52
CA GLU A 377 50.10 -11.44 8.39
C GLU A 377 49.20 -12.65 8.67
N LEU A 378 48.95 -13.48 7.65
CA LEU A 378 48.23 -14.75 7.79
C LEU A 378 49.01 -15.76 8.66
N ASN A 379 50.33 -15.83 8.51
CA ASN A 379 51.19 -16.69 9.34
C ASN A 379 51.22 -16.24 10.81
N GLU A 380 51.27 -14.93 11.08
CA GLU A 380 51.20 -14.42 12.46
C GLU A 380 49.83 -14.66 13.09
N LEU A 381 48.74 -14.49 12.33
CA LEU A 381 47.38 -14.82 12.77
C LEU A 381 47.25 -16.32 13.10
N GLN A 382 47.75 -17.20 12.22
CA GLN A 382 47.79 -18.64 12.47
C GLN A 382 48.63 -18.98 13.71
N LYS A 383 49.79 -18.33 13.89
CA LYS A 383 50.65 -18.56 15.05
C LYS A 383 49.95 -18.18 16.36
N ALA A 384 49.33 -17.00 16.42
CA ALA A 384 48.53 -16.53 17.55
C ALA A 384 47.34 -17.47 17.87
N LEU A 385 46.72 -18.07 16.85
CA LEU A 385 45.69 -19.10 17.00
C LEU A 385 46.23 -20.44 17.52
N THR A 386 47.49 -20.80 17.24
CA THR A 386 48.08 -22.07 17.68
C THR A 386 48.70 -22.05 19.08
N GLU A 387 49.17 -20.89 19.56
CA GLU A 387 49.90 -20.80 20.84
C GLU A 387 49.01 -20.83 22.09
N THR A 388 47.67 -20.78 21.95
CA THR A 388 46.72 -20.82 23.09
C THR A 388 45.68 -21.94 22.93
N ARG A 389 45.73 -22.98 23.78
CA ARG A 389 44.72 -24.06 23.84
C ARG A 389 43.77 -23.91 25.04
N SER A 390 42.88 -22.92 24.97
CA SER A 390 41.75 -22.73 25.89
C SER A 390 40.59 -22.03 25.15
N PRO A 391 39.32 -22.17 25.58
CA PRO A 391 38.15 -21.82 24.76
C PRO A 391 37.76 -20.32 24.75
N GLU A 392 38.70 -19.39 24.83
CA GLU A 392 38.44 -17.93 24.89
C GLU A 392 39.19 -17.11 23.81
N VAL A 393 39.60 -17.75 22.71
CA VAL A 393 40.49 -17.17 21.67
C VAL A 393 39.91 -15.94 20.95
N THR A 394 38.59 -15.72 21.02
CA THR A 394 37.87 -14.64 20.31
C THR A 394 37.32 -13.53 21.23
N ALA A 395 37.65 -13.53 22.52
CA ALA A 395 37.21 -12.48 23.45
C ALA A 395 37.86 -11.11 23.15
N PRO A 396 37.18 -9.97 23.37
CA PRO A 396 37.77 -8.65 23.21
C PRO A 396 39.02 -8.48 24.09
N GLY A 397 40.17 -8.26 23.45
CA GLY A 397 41.49 -8.15 24.11
C GLY A 397 42.36 -9.40 24.03
N ALA A 398 41.86 -10.53 23.50
CA ALA A 398 42.68 -11.70 23.21
C ALA A 398 43.77 -11.39 22.14
N PRO A 399 44.91 -12.11 22.10
CA PRO A 399 46.01 -11.81 21.16
C PRO A 399 45.58 -11.80 19.69
N ALA A 400 44.80 -12.80 19.25
CA ALA A 400 44.27 -12.86 17.89
C ALA A 400 43.28 -11.72 17.57
N TYR A 401 42.47 -11.31 18.56
CA TYR A 401 41.58 -10.15 18.42
C TYR A 401 42.37 -8.84 18.27
N ARG A 402 43.51 -8.71 18.97
CA ARG A 402 44.39 -7.53 18.83
C ARG A 402 45.09 -7.49 17.47
N VAL A 403 45.60 -8.62 16.97
CA VAL A 403 46.20 -8.71 15.61
C VAL A 403 45.18 -8.32 14.54
N LEU A 404 43.91 -8.73 14.68
CA LEU A 404 42.84 -8.32 13.75
C LEU A 404 42.50 -6.83 13.86
N LEU A 405 42.57 -6.22 15.04
CA LEU A 405 42.43 -4.77 15.20
C LEU A 405 43.60 -4.00 14.57
N ASP A 406 44.82 -4.43 14.86
CA ASP A 406 46.07 -3.81 14.37
C ASP A 406 46.16 -3.94 12.81
N GLN A 407 45.61 -5.01 12.22
CA GLN A 407 45.41 -5.14 10.77
C GLN A 407 44.31 -4.22 10.22
N LEU A 408 43.18 -4.08 10.92
CA LEU A 408 42.07 -3.23 10.49
C LEU A 408 42.44 -1.74 10.50
N THR A 409 43.24 -1.27 11.46
CA THR A 409 43.81 0.08 11.44
C THR A 409 44.83 0.25 10.32
N SER A 410 45.76 -0.70 10.11
CA SER A 410 46.74 -0.62 9.01
C SER A 410 46.08 -0.50 7.63
N VAL A 411 45.03 -1.30 7.36
CA VAL A 411 44.27 -1.22 6.09
C VAL A 411 43.46 0.08 6.00
N SER A 412 42.99 0.63 7.12
CA SER A 412 42.30 1.92 7.15
C SER A 412 43.24 3.09 6.87
N GLU A 413 44.47 3.05 7.40
CA GLU A 413 45.51 4.04 7.15
C GLU A 413 46.00 4.00 5.68
N GLU A 414 46.29 2.81 5.14
CA GLU A 414 46.63 2.65 3.72
C GLU A 414 45.48 3.12 2.80
N LEU A 415 44.22 2.96 3.21
CA LEU A 415 43.05 3.47 2.47
C LEU A 415 42.94 5.01 2.49
N GLU A 416 43.30 5.69 3.58
CA GLU A 416 43.36 7.16 3.60
C GLU A 416 44.55 7.69 2.78
N VAL A 417 45.74 7.09 2.90
CA VAL A 417 46.90 7.44 2.04
C VAL A 417 46.54 7.29 0.56
N ARG A 418 45.85 6.21 0.16
CA ARG A 418 45.37 6.01 -1.22
C ARG A 418 44.34 7.05 -1.67
N LYS A 419 43.51 7.60 -0.76
CA LYS A 419 42.61 8.72 -1.07
C LYS A 419 43.39 10.02 -1.28
N GLU A 420 44.40 10.30 -0.46
CA GLU A 420 45.27 11.46 -0.64
C GLU A 420 46.08 11.36 -1.95
N GLU A 421 46.66 10.19 -2.27
CA GLU A 421 47.32 9.93 -3.55
C GLU A 421 46.37 10.19 -4.74
N VAL A 422 45.11 9.71 -4.69
CA VAL A 422 44.11 9.97 -5.74
C VAL A 422 43.72 11.46 -5.82
N LEU A 423 43.68 12.19 -4.71
CA LEU A 423 43.43 13.64 -4.70
C LEU A 423 44.62 14.42 -5.28
N ILE A 424 45.85 14.07 -4.92
CA ILE A 424 47.08 14.64 -5.46
C ILE A 424 47.18 14.36 -6.96
N LEU A 425 46.93 13.13 -7.40
CA LEU A 425 46.92 12.75 -8.81
C LEU A 425 45.83 13.50 -9.59
N ARG A 426 44.62 13.67 -9.03
CA ARG A 426 43.58 14.52 -9.64
C ARG A 426 44.01 15.98 -9.74
N SER A 427 44.63 16.53 -8.70
CA SER A 427 45.16 17.90 -8.68
C SER A 427 46.24 18.09 -9.75
N GLN A 428 47.18 17.14 -9.85
CA GLN A 428 48.22 17.13 -10.88
C GLN A 428 47.65 16.95 -12.29
N LEU A 429 46.59 16.15 -12.48
CA LEU A 429 45.94 15.97 -13.79
C LEU A 429 45.20 17.23 -14.24
N VAL A 430 44.56 17.96 -13.32
CA VAL A 430 43.96 19.28 -13.59
C VAL A 430 45.06 20.30 -13.89
N SER A 431 46.11 20.35 -13.07
CA SER A 431 47.26 21.24 -13.27
C SER A 431 47.99 21.00 -14.61
N GLN A 432 48.19 19.74 -15.03
CA GLN A 432 48.69 19.42 -16.37
C GLN A 432 47.74 19.92 -17.47
N LYS A 433 46.43 19.76 -17.28
CA LYS A 433 45.41 20.19 -18.26
C LYS A 433 45.32 21.71 -18.40
N GLU A 434 45.71 22.46 -17.37
CA GLU A 434 45.83 23.93 -17.37
C GLU A 434 47.22 24.41 -17.85
N ALA A 435 48.28 23.63 -17.60
CA ALA A 435 49.66 23.94 -18.02
C ALA A 435 49.94 23.64 -19.51
N ILE A 436 49.12 22.82 -20.18
CA ILE A 436 49.21 22.61 -21.63
C ILE A 436 48.64 23.84 -22.36
N GLN A 437 49.52 24.82 -22.60
CA GLN A 437 49.27 25.83 -23.63
C GLN A 437 49.06 25.13 -24.99
N PRO A 438 48.09 25.56 -25.82
CA PRO A 438 47.82 24.93 -27.11
C PRO A 438 48.97 25.19 -28.10
N LYS A 439 49.90 24.23 -28.23
CA LYS A 439 50.85 24.20 -29.34
C LYS A 439 50.07 23.97 -30.64
N ASN A 440 50.20 24.92 -31.57
CA ASN A 440 49.47 24.98 -32.82
C ASN A 440 49.58 23.70 -33.67
N THR A 441 48.51 22.91 -33.74
CA THR A 441 48.29 21.95 -34.84
C THR A 441 47.52 22.68 -35.94
N MET A 442 48.20 23.04 -37.03
CA MET A 442 47.66 23.95 -38.04
C MET A 442 46.60 23.30 -38.95
N THR A 443 45.41 23.91 -39.04
CA THR A 443 44.63 23.99 -40.31
C THR A 443 43.69 25.19 -40.44
N ASP A 444 43.05 25.66 -39.36
CA ASP A 444 41.83 26.48 -39.49
C ASP A 444 41.99 28.01 -39.40
N ALA A 445 43.22 28.52 -39.23
CA ALA A 445 43.47 29.97 -39.09
C ALA A 445 43.14 30.80 -40.36
N THR A 446 43.11 30.18 -41.54
CA THR A 446 42.98 30.87 -42.84
C THR A 446 41.56 31.37 -43.12
N ILE A 447 40.53 30.68 -42.61
CA ILE A 447 39.14 30.90 -43.05
C ILE A 447 38.53 32.15 -42.40
N LEU A 448 38.77 32.37 -41.11
CA LEU A 448 38.27 33.55 -40.38
C LEU A 448 38.84 34.86 -40.91
N LEU A 449 40.02 34.84 -41.53
CA LEU A 449 40.64 36.03 -42.11
C LEU A 449 39.88 36.53 -43.34
N GLU A 450 39.32 35.65 -44.18
CA GLU A 450 38.54 36.07 -45.35
C GLU A 450 37.22 36.76 -45.00
N ASP A 451 36.54 36.35 -43.91
CA ASP A 451 35.27 36.98 -43.51
C ASP A 451 35.49 38.32 -42.81
N VAL A 452 36.58 38.48 -42.05
CA VAL A 452 37.00 39.81 -41.57
C VAL A 452 37.36 40.73 -42.74
N GLN A 453 37.98 40.21 -43.81
CA GLN A 453 38.31 40.99 -45.01
C GLN A 453 37.07 41.46 -45.82
N LYS A 454 35.88 40.88 -45.56
CA LYS A 454 34.62 41.27 -46.22
C LYS A 454 33.89 42.41 -45.49
N MET A 455 34.06 42.52 -44.16
CA MET A 455 33.52 43.62 -43.37
C MET A 455 34.34 44.89 -43.62
N LYS A 456 33.84 45.79 -44.47
CA LYS A 456 34.59 47.02 -44.86
C LYS A 456 34.50 48.14 -43.83
N ASP A 457 33.40 48.24 -43.09
CA ASP A 457 33.16 49.35 -42.18
C ASP A 457 33.61 49.01 -40.76
N LYS A 458 34.56 49.81 -40.26
CA LYS A 458 35.15 49.63 -38.91
C LYS A 458 34.12 49.68 -37.77
N GLY A 459 32.96 50.31 -38.01
CA GLY A 459 31.84 50.33 -37.07
C GLY A 459 31.17 48.96 -36.91
N GLU A 460 30.96 48.22 -38.01
CA GLU A 460 30.33 46.89 -37.98
C GLU A 460 31.23 45.89 -37.24
N ILE A 461 32.54 45.90 -37.52
CA ILE A 461 33.53 45.07 -36.81
C ILE A 461 33.53 45.41 -35.30
N ALA A 462 33.48 46.70 -34.95
CA ALA A 462 33.43 47.13 -33.56
C ALA A 462 32.15 46.68 -32.85
N GLN A 463 30.97 46.80 -33.48
CA GLN A 463 29.71 46.33 -32.92
C GLN A 463 29.66 44.80 -32.81
N ALA A 464 30.15 44.06 -33.80
CA ALA A 464 30.25 42.60 -33.72
C ALA A 464 31.18 42.15 -32.59
N TYR A 465 32.33 42.82 -32.41
CA TYR A 465 33.26 42.53 -31.33
C TYR A 465 32.71 42.90 -29.94
N ILE A 466 32.00 44.03 -29.81
CA ILE A 466 31.32 44.43 -28.57
C ILE A 466 30.21 43.43 -28.24
N GLY A 467 29.34 43.10 -29.19
CA GLY A 467 28.26 42.13 -29.01
C GLY A 467 28.79 40.75 -28.60
N LEU A 468 29.84 40.25 -29.27
CA LEU A 468 30.50 38.98 -28.90
C LEU A 468 31.09 39.03 -27.48
N LYS A 469 31.68 40.16 -27.09
CA LYS A 469 32.23 40.36 -25.74
C LYS A 469 31.12 40.43 -24.67
N GLU A 470 29.97 41.01 -24.99
CA GLU A 470 28.80 41.04 -24.12
C GLU A 470 28.14 39.66 -23.99
N THR A 471 28.00 38.90 -25.09
CA THR A 471 27.49 37.51 -25.03
C THR A 471 28.44 36.59 -24.26
N ASN A 472 29.76 36.73 -24.44
CA ASN A 472 30.73 35.95 -23.69
C ASN A 472 30.67 36.29 -22.20
N ARG A 473 30.61 37.57 -21.84
CA ARG A 473 30.50 38.01 -20.43
C ARG A 473 29.18 37.57 -19.79
N LEU A 474 28.09 37.48 -20.56
CA LEU A 474 26.81 36.92 -20.10
C LEU A 474 26.91 35.40 -19.88
N LEU A 475 27.54 34.67 -20.80
CA LEU A 475 27.79 33.23 -20.69
C LEU A 475 28.72 32.90 -19.52
N GLU A 476 29.79 33.67 -19.32
CA GLU A 476 30.68 33.58 -18.15
C GLU A 476 29.89 33.77 -16.84
N SER A 477 29.06 34.83 -16.77
CA SER A 477 28.22 35.11 -15.61
C SER A 477 27.18 34.00 -15.33
N GLN A 478 26.56 33.44 -16.38
CA GLN A 478 25.64 32.32 -16.27
C GLN A 478 26.35 31.04 -15.81
N LEU A 479 27.49 30.70 -16.40
CA LEU A 479 28.30 29.53 -16.04
C LEU A 479 28.82 29.64 -14.60
N GLN A 480 29.25 30.83 -14.17
CA GLN A 480 29.73 31.07 -12.82
C GLN A 480 28.58 31.05 -11.79
N SER A 481 27.39 31.56 -12.14
CA SER A 481 26.18 31.42 -11.33
C SER A 481 25.73 29.96 -11.20
N GLN A 482 25.79 29.19 -12.28
CA GLN A 482 25.45 27.77 -12.28
C GLN A 482 26.45 26.95 -11.45
N LYS A 483 27.76 27.19 -11.63
CA LYS A 483 28.81 26.56 -10.82
C LYS A 483 28.60 26.83 -9.32
N LYS A 484 28.32 28.08 -8.94
CA LYS A 484 28.03 28.44 -7.55
C LYS A 484 26.74 27.79 -7.02
N SER A 485 25.73 27.59 -7.86
CA SER A 485 24.52 26.85 -7.49
C SER A 485 24.85 25.38 -7.17
N HIS A 486 25.62 24.72 -8.03
CA HIS A 486 26.04 23.33 -7.80
C HIS A 486 27.02 23.18 -6.63
N GLU A 487 27.89 24.16 -6.37
CA GLU A 487 28.75 24.17 -5.18
C GLU A 487 27.91 24.27 -3.89
N ASN A 488 26.90 25.14 -3.84
CA ASN A 488 25.97 25.21 -2.70
C ASN A 488 25.15 23.91 -2.52
N GLU A 489 24.70 23.30 -3.62
CA GLU A 489 23.91 22.07 -3.64
C GLU A 489 24.74 20.87 -3.14
N LEU A 490 25.99 20.75 -3.60
CA LEU A 490 26.95 19.76 -3.10
C LEU A 490 27.27 19.96 -1.61
N GLU A 491 27.32 21.20 -1.12
CA GLU A 491 27.56 21.46 0.30
C GLU A 491 26.35 21.12 1.18
N SER A 492 25.12 21.37 0.70
CA SER A 492 23.89 20.90 1.37
C SER A 492 23.87 19.38 1.49
N LEU A 493 24.12 18.67 0.38
CA LEU A 493 24.16 17.21 0.35
C LEU A 493 25.29 16.62 1.20
N ARG A 494 26.43 17.32 1.34
CA ARG A 494 27.48 16.96 2.30
C ARG A 494 27.01 17.09 3.74
N GLY A 495 26.33 18.18 4.08
CA GLY A 495 25.72 18.40 5.39
C GLY A 495 24.69 17.31 5.74
N GLU A 496 23.80 16.97 4.81
CA GLU A 496 22.82 15.90 4.96
C GLU A 496 23.49 14.52 5.17
N ILE A 497 24.50 14.19 4.37
CA ILE A 497 25.28 12.94 4.52
C ILE A 497 26.01 12.89 5.87
N GLN A 498 26.49 14.02 6.39
CA GLN A 498 27.13 14.07 7.70
C GLN A 498 26.10 13.94 8.84
N GLY A 499 24.98 14.66 8.79
CA GLY A 499 23.90 14.51 9.78
C GLY A 499 23.34 13.09 9.83
N LEU A 500 23.18 12.43 8.68
CA LEU A 500 22.77 11.02 8.60
C LEU A 500 23.82 10.06 9.20
N LYS A 501 25.12 10.36 9.09
CA LYS A 501 26.18 9.58 9.76
C LYS A 501 26.18 9.78 11.28
N GLU A 502 26.00 11.02 11.73
CA GLU A 502 25.94 11.36 13.15
C GLU A 502 24.71 10.73 13.82
N GLU A 503 23.55 10.76 13.16
CA GLU A 503 22.33 10.07 13.63
C GLU A 503 22.49 8.54 13.61
N ASN A 504 23.10 7.95 12.57
CA ASN A 504 23.36 6.50 12.52
C ASN A 504 24.30 6.06 13.66
N ASN A 505 25.38 6.82 13.91
CA ASN A 505 26.26 6.58 15.06
C ASN A 505 25.51 6.72 16.40
N ARG A 506 24.63 7.71 16.54
CA ARG A 506 23.78 7.90 17.73
C ARG A 506 22.83 6.72 17.94
N GLN A 507 22.19 6.23 16.87
CA GLN A 507 21.32 5.07 16.92
C GLN A 507 22.08 3.78 17.27
N GLN A 508 23.31 3.59 16.75
CA GLN A 508 24.16 2.46 17.13
C GLN A 508 24.58 2.51 18.61
N GLN A 509 24.94 3.68 19.14
CA GLN A 509 25.22 3.86 20.56
C GLN A 509 23.98 3.56 21.43
N LEU A 510 22.80 4.06 21.03
CA LEU A 510 21.55 3.78 21.72
C LEU A 510 21.17 2.29 21.67
N LEU A 511 21.42 1.58 20.56
CA LEU A 511 21.23 0.14 20.48
C LEU A 511 22.14 -0.61 21.46
N ALA A 512 23.43 -0.26 21.49
CA ALA A 512 24.42 -0.87 22.37
C ALA A 512 24.10 -0.64 23.86
N GLN A 513 23.61 0.55 24.22
CA GLN A 513 23.19 0.87 25.58
C GLN A 513 21.90 0.15 25.98
N ASN A 514 20.91 0.05 25.08
CA ASN A 514 19.67 -0.70 25.31
C ASN A 514 19.88 -2.23 25.43
N LEU A 515 20.98 -2.76 24.89
CA LEU A 515 21.36 -4.18 25.05
C LEU A 515 21.92 -4.52 26.43
N GLN A 516 22.24 -3.52 27.27
CA GLN A 516 22.77 -3.71 28.63
C GLN A 516 21.70 -3.55 29.73
N LEU A 517 20.46 -3.23 29.37
CA LEU A 517 19.38 -2.93 30.33
C LEU A 517 18.36 -4.09 30.44
N PRO A 518 17.75 -4.31 31.63
CA PRO A 518 16.64 -5.24 31.81
C PRO A 518 15.43 -4.93 30.90
N PRO A 519 14.57 -5.92 30.60
CA PRO A 519 13.48 -5.77 29.62
C PRO A 519 12.54 -4.60 29.89
N GLU A 520 12.15 -4.39 31.14
CA GLU A 520 11.23 -3.35 31.57
C GLU A 520 11.86 -1.96 31.39
N ALA A 521 13.10 -1.79 31.85
CA ALA A 521 13.85 -0.54 31.72
C ALA A 521 14.15 -0.19 30.25
N ARG A 522 14.36 -1.20 29.40
CA ARG A 522 14.55 -1.02 27.95
C ARG A 522 13.28 -0.49 27.26
N ILE A 523 12.09 -0.94 27.69
CA ILE A 523 10.82 -0.44 27.15
C ILE A 523 10.60 1.02 27.57
N GLU A 524 10.80 1.34 28.85
CA GLU A 524 10.66 2.72 29.36
C GLU A 524 11.68 3.68 28.72
N ALA A 525 12.95 3.28 28.62
CA ALA A 525 13.99 4.08 27.97
C ALA A 525 13.70 4.32 26.47
N SER A 526 13.16 3.33 25.76
CA SER A 526 12.76 3.47 24.36
C SER A 526 11.59 4.45 24.20
N LEU A 527 10.57 4.37 25.06
CA LEU A 527 9.43 5.30 25.06
C LEU A 527 9.86 6.75 25.38
N GLN A 528 10.75 6.93 26.37
CA GLN A 528 11.33 8.24 26.71
C GLN A 528 12.09 8.86 25.51
N HIS A 529 12.88 8.05 24.80
CA HIS A 529 13.60 8.51 23.60
C HIS A 529 12.66 8.87 22.45
N GLU A 530 11.61 8.08 22.20
CA GLU A 530 10.67 8.34 21.13
C GLU A 530 9.80 9.57 21.40
N ILE A 531 9.34 9.77 22.64
CA ILE A 531 8.67 11.01 23.08
C ILE A 531 9.59 12.23 22.87
N THR A 532 10.89 12.09 23.20
CA THR A 532 11.87 13.17 23.01
C THR A 532 12.11 13.48 21.52
N ARG A 533 12.24 12.44 20.68
CA ARG A 533 12.39 12.57 19.22
C ARG A 533 11.18 13.28 18.60
N LEU A 534 9.97 12.82 18.91
CA LEU A 534 8.73 13.41 18.43
C LEU A 534 8.53 14.85 18.94
N THR A 535 8.99 15.18 20.15
CA THR A 535 8.94 16.55 20.67
C THR A 535 9.85 17.49 19.87
N ASN A 536 11.07 17.06 19.55
CA ASN A 536 12.01 17.84 18.75
C ASN A 536 11.53 18.01 17.29
N GLU A 537 11.01 16.95 16.67
CA GLU A 537 10.46 17.02 15.31
C GLU A 537 9.25 17.98 15.22
N ASN A 538 8.39 18.02 16.23
CA ASN A 538 7.32 19.01 16.31
C ASN A 538 7.85 20.44 16.46
N LEU A 539 8.96 20.66 17.16
CA LEU A 539 9.61 21.96 17.29
C LEU A 539 10.21 22.43 15.95
N ASP A 540 10.92 21.56 15.25
CA ASP A 540 11.47 21.85 13.91
C ASP A 540 10.38 22.11 12.88
N LEU A 541 9.28 21.35 12.91
CA LEU A 541 8.11 21.58 12.06
C LEU A 541 7.43 22.94 12.35
N MET A 542 7.37 23.37 13.61
CA MET A 542 6.90 24.73 13.96
C MET A 542 7.85 25.81 13.43
N GLU A 543 9.17 25.64 13.55
CA GLU A 543 10.13 26.58 12.95
C GLU A 543 10.01 26.64 11.41
N GLN A 544 9.83 25.49 10.75
CA GLN A 544 9.63 25.44 9.30
C GLN A 544 8.32 26.13 8.88
N LEU A 545 7.22 25.92 9.61
CA LEU A 545 5.96 26.63 9.42
C LEU A 545 6.14 28.16 9.56
N GLU A 546 6.86 28.62 10.58
CA GLU A 546 7.09 30.05 10.78
C GLU A 546 8.00 30.65 9.68
N LYS A 547 9.02 29.91 9.23
CA LYS A 547 9.88 30.26 8.07
C LYS A 547 9.08 30.31 6.77
N GLN A 548 8.13 29.39 6.56
CA GLN A 548 7.24 29.41 5.40
C GLN A 548 6.24 30.59 5.46
N ASP A 549 5.59 30.86 6.59
CA ASP A 549 4.65 32.00 6.67
C ASP A 549 5.39 33.35 6.58
N LYS A 550 6.60 33.49 7.13
CA LYS A 550 7.50 34.63 6.86
C LYS A 550 7.76 34.80 5.35
N THR A 551 7.82 33.71 4.59
CA THR A 551 8.02 33.71 3.13
C THR A 551 6.72 34.03 2.37
N VAL A 552 5.59 33.47 2.76
CA VAL A 552 4.24 33.82 2.25
C VAL A 552 3.94 35.31 2.47
N ARG A 553 4.29 35.87 3.63
CA ARG A 553 4.19 37.31 3.93
C ARG A 553 5.07 38.17 3.01
N LYS A 554 6.27 37.71 2.64
CA LYS A 554 7.14 38.38 1.64
C LYS A 554 6.53 38.35 0.24
N LEU A 555 6.07 37.18 -0.22
CA LEU A 555 5.44 37.01 -1.54
C LEU A 555 4.14 37.81 -1.66
N LYS A 556 3.29 37.82 -0.62
CA LYS A 556 2.09 38.68 -0.56
C LYS A 556 2.43 40.17 -0.64
N LYS A 557 3.53 40.62 -0.03
CA LYS A 557 4.03 42.02 -0.18
C LYS A 557 4.50 42.31 -1.62
N GLN A 558 5.25 41.40 -2.24
CA GLN A 558 5.69 41.55 -3.64
C GLN A 558 4.50 41.59 -4.62
N LEU A 559 3.54 40.67 -4.49
CA LEU A 559 2.30 40.67 -5.27
C LEU A 559 1.52 41.98 -5.11
N LYS A 560 1.43 42.53 -3.90
CA LYS A 560 0.77 43.82 -3.65
C LYS A 560 1.51 45.01 -4.29
N VAL A 561 2.83 44.95 -4.41
CA VAL A 561 3.63 45.94 -5.18
C VAL A 561 3.40 45.79 -6.68
N PHE A 562 3.40 44.57 -7.23
CA PHE A 562 3.10 44.34 -8.65
C PHE A 562 1.68 44.77 -9.02
N ALA A 563 0.68 44.44 -8.19
CA ALA A 563 -0.70 44.88 -8.39
C ALA A 563 -0.83 46.42 -8.37
N LYS A 564 -0.14 47.11 -7.46
CA LYS A 564 -0.09 48.59 -7.45
C LYS A 564 0.54 49.13 -8.74
N LYS A 565 1.61 48.49 -9.22
CA LYS A 565 2.32 48.88 -10.45
C LYS A 565 1.52 48.63 -11.73
N ILE A 566 0.58 47.68 -11.72
CA ILE A 566 -0.40 47.45 -12.79
C ILE A 566 -1.47 48.56 -12.75
N GLY A 567 -2.05 48.85 -11.58
CA GLY A 567 -3.01 49.96 -11.44
C GLY A 567 -2.42 51.33 -11.80
N GLU A 568 -1.13 51.56 -11.52
CA GLU A 568 -0.39 52.76 -11.94
C GLU A 568 -0.21 52.88 -13.47
N LEU A 569 -0.34 51.78 -14.23
CA LEU A 569 -0.32 51.77 -15.70
C LEU A 569 -1.72 51.94 -16.29
N GLU A 570 -2.76 51.46 -15.62
CA GLU A 570 -4.17 51.54 -16.09
C GLU A 570 -4.77 52.96 -15.97
N VAL A 571 -4.26 53.80 -15.06
CA VAL A 571 -4.70 55.21 -14.89
C VAL A 571 -4.33 56.10 -16.10
N GLY A 572 -3.50 55.62 -17.03
CA GLY A 572 -3.03 56.40 -18.19
C GLY A 572 -4.03 56.61 -19.35
N GLN A 573 -5.23 56.01 -19.33
CA GLN A 573 -6.15 56.06 -20.48
C GLN A 573 -7.65 56.14 -20.11
N MET A 574 -8.09 57.18 -19.39
CA MET A 574 -9.52 57.60 -19.43
C MET A 574 -9.77 59.06 -19.01
N GLU A 575 -9.39 60.01 -19.86
CA GLU A 575 -10.00 61.36 -19.85
C GLU A 575 -10.93 61.51 -21.06
N ASN A 576 -12.24 61.66 -20.81
CA ASN A 576 -13.12 62.70 -21.39
C ASN A 576 -14.62 62.45 -21.06
N ILE A 577 -15.38 63.56 -21.04
CA ILE A 577 -16.85 63.69 -20.89
C ILE A 577 -17.39 63.70 -19.45
N SER A 578 -18.14 64.77 -19.17
CA SER A 578 -18.79 65.23 -17.93
C SER A 578 -20.10 65.95 -18.31
N PRO A 579 -20.92 66.51 -17.38
CA PRO A 579 -21.46 65.93 -16.14
C PRO A 579 -22.99 66.21 -15.93
N GLY A 580 -23.56 65.69 -14.84
CA GLY A 580 -24.84 66.14 -14.24
C GLY A 580 -25.97 65.10 -14.31
N GLN A 581 -27.00 65.09 -13.44
CA GLN A 581 -27.41 65.91 -12.28
C GLN A 581 -28.39 65.04 -11.41
N ILE A 582 -28.84 65.28 -10.17
CA ILE A 582 -28.59 66.09 -8.94
C ILE A 582 -29.63 65.54 -7.91
N VAL A 583 -29.48 65.40 -6.58
CA VAL A 583 -28.44 65.66 -5.54
C VAL A 583 -28.15 64.32 -4.77
N ASP A 584 -27.68 64.12 -3.52
CA ASP A 584 -27.34 64.97 -2.35
C ASP A 584 -26.32 64.29 -1.39
N GLU A 585 -25.94 64.97 -0.31
CA GLU A 585 -25.19 64.46 0.87
C GLU A 585 -25.82 65.02 2.19
N PRO A 586 -25.35 64.72 3.43
CA PRO A 586 -24.30 63.80 3.90
C PRO A 586 -24.74 62.86 5.08
N ILE A 587 -23.74 62.32 5.80
CA ILE A 587 -23.77 61.71 7.15
C ILE A 587 -24.02 60.18 7.26
N ARG A 588 -22.89 59.45 7.21
CA ARG A 588 -22.53 58.20 7.94
C ARG A 588 -23.65 57.23 8.40
N PRO A 589 -23.72 56.03 7.79
CA PRO A 589 -24.02 54.79 8.49
C PRO A 589 -22.73 54.08 8.99
N VAL A 590 -22.86 53.35 10.09
CA VAL A 590 -21.81 52.58 10.76
C VAL A 590 -21.25 51.44 9.87
N ASN A 591 -19.93 51.20 9.93
CA ASN A 591 -19.31 50.00 9.36
C ASN A 591 -19.78 48.73 10.09
N ILE A 592 -20.89 48.16 9.65
CA ILE A 592 -21.25 46.76 9.95
C ILE A 592 -20.50 45.88 8.92
N PRO A 593 -19.54 45.03 9.34
CA PRO A 593 -18.93 44.09 8.41
C PRO A 593 -19.98 43.05 7.99
N ARG A 594 -20.49 43.17 6.77
CA ARG A 594 -21.29 42.10 6.15
C ARG A 594 -20.42 40.85 6.09
N LYS A 595 -20.76 39.83 6.87
CA LYS A 595 -20.23 38.48 6.68
C LYS A 595 -20.49 38.07 5.23
N GLU A 596 -19.49 37.47 4.59
CA GLU A 596 -19.73 36.71 3.36
C GLU A 596 -20.74 35.59 3.67
N LYS A 597 -21.66 35.32 2.74
CA LYS A 597 -22.64 34.25 2.95
C LYS A 597 -21.92 32.90 2.92
N ASP A 598 -22.01 32.15 4.02
CA ASP A 598 -21.64 30.75 4.04
C ASP A 598 -22.73 29.94 3.32
N PHE A 599 -22.41 29.42 2.14
CA PHE A 599 -23.35 28.68 1.30
C PHE A 599 -23.39 27.21 1.72
N GLN A 600 -24.58 26.61 1.70
CA GLN A 600 -24.80 25.21 2.12
C GLN A 600 -24.54 24.20 0.98
N GLY A 601 -24.01 24.65 -0.16
CA GLY A 601 -23.75 23.81 -1.33
C GLY A 601 -25.02 23.29 -2.00
N MET A 602 -26.11 24.05 -1.94
CA MET A 602 -27.42 23.69 -2.48
C MET A 602 -27.88 24.66 -3.58
N LEU A 603 -28.73 24.18 -4.49
CA LEU A 603 -29.25 24.96 -5.61
C LEU A 603 -30.79 24.92 -5.66
N GLU A 604 -31.41 26.07 -5.40
CA GLU A 604 -32.86 26.25 -5.52
C GLU A 604 -33.26 26.45 -6.99
N TYR A 605 -34.29 25.73 -7.43
CA TYR A 605 -35.03 26.01 -8.66
C TYR A 605 -36.54 25.86 -8.42
N LYS A 606 -37.36 26.59 -9.18
CA LYS A 606 -38.84 26.47 -9.16
C LYS A 606 -39.28 25.25 -9.97
N LYS A 607 -40.35 24.56 -9.54
CA LYS A 607 -40.90 23.39 -10.27
C LYS A 607 -41.22 23.71 -11.74
N GLU A 608 -41.72 24.93 -12.02
CA GLU A 608 -41.98 25.44 -13.37
C GLU A 608 -40.73 25.51 -14.27
N ASP A 609 -39.55 25.81 -13.70
CA ASP A 609 -38.29 25.95 -14.43
C ASP A 609 -37.56 24.60 -14.67
N GLU A 610 -38.08 23.44 -14.20
CA GLU A 610 -37.37 22.15 -14.32
C GLU A 610 -37.06 21.78 -15.77
N GLN A 611 -38.01 21.97 -16.69
CA GLN A 611 -37.80 21.67 -18.12
C GLN A 611 -36.78 22.63 -18.76
N LYS A 612 -36.61 23.83 -18.22
CA LYS A 612 -35.63 24.84 -18.66
C LYS A 612 -34.25 24.57 -18.06
N LEU A 613 -34.16 24.09 -16.82
CA LEU A 613 -32.96 23.52 -16.21
C LEU A 613 -32.43 22.37 -17.07
N VAL A 614 -33.25 21.36 -17.34
CA VAL A 614 -32.87 20.19 -18.16
C VAL A 614 -32.57 20.60 -19.62
N LYS A 615 -33.29 21.57 -20.18
CA LYS A 615 -32.99 22.12 -21.51
C LYS A 615 -31.58 22.72 -21.56
N ASN A 616 -31.27 23.65 -20.67
CA ASN A 616 -30.03 24.43 -20.74
C ASN A 616 -28.81 23.63 -20.26
N LEU A 617 -28.97 22.81 -19.21
CA LEU A 617 -27.90 22.02 -18.60
C LEU A 617 -27.65 20.68 -19.30
N ILE A 618 -28.62 20.13 -20.04
CA ILE A 618 -28.50 18.84 -20.71
C ILE A 618 -28.73 18.94 -22.22
N LEU A 619 -29.93 19.35 -22.66
CA LEU A 619 -30.33 19.23 -24.07
C LEU A 619 -29.57 20.14 -25.05
N GLU A 620 -29.23 21.36 -24.63
CA GLU A 620 -28.57 22.38 -25.45
C GLU A 620 -27.13 22.67 -25.04
N LEU A 621 -26.64 22.01 -23.97
CA LEU A 621 -25.26 22.13 -23.52
C LEU A 621 -24.27 21.68 -24.61
N LYS A 622 -23.13 22.37 -24.68
CA LYS A 622 -22.02 22.08 -25.60
C LYS A 622 -20.87 21.46 -24.79
N PRO A 623 -20.40 20.24 -25.13
CA PRO A 623 -19.28 19.59 -24.42
C PRO A 623 -18.03 20.47 -24.34
N ARG A 624 -17.62 21.10 -25.44
CA ARG A 624 -16.47 22.03 -25.51
C ARG A 624 -16.70 23.42 -24.88
N GLY A 625 -17.61 23.56 -23.92
CA GLY A 625 -17.85 24.84 -23.25
C GLY A 625 -16.70 25.16 -22.29
N VAL A 626 -16.04 26.32 -22.43
CA VAL A 626 -14.93 26.77 -21.56
C VAL A 626 -15.27 26.60 -20.07
N ALA A 627 -16.51 26.93 -19.70
CA ALA A 627 -17.04 26.81 -18.35
C ALA A 627 -17.20 25.37 -17.82
N VAL A 628 -17.48 24.38 -18.68
CA VAL A 628 -17.62 22.95 -18.28
C VAL A 628 -16.31 22.17 -18.40
N ASN A 629 -15.35 22.68 -19.18
CA ASN A 629 -13.98 22.14 -19.22
C ASN A 629 -13.11 22.63 -18.05
N LEU A 630 -13.46 23.76 -17.41
CA LEU A 630 -12.73 24.28 -16.25
C LEU A 630 -12.97 23.46 -14.97
N ILE A 631 -14.18 22.90 -14.81
CA ILE A 631 -14.55 21.98 -13.73
C ILE A 631 -15.16 20.74 -14.39
N PRO A 632 -14.37 19.69 -14.67
CA PRO A 632 -14.88 18.46 -15.26
C PRO A 632 -16.00 17.84 -14.42
N GLY A 633 -17.11 17.49 -15.06
CA GLY A 633 -18.32 17.02 -14.38
C GLY A 633 -19.20 18.12 -13.77
N LEU A 634 -18.96 19.42 -14.03
CA LEU A 634 -19.79 20.52 -13.51
C LEU A 634 -21.31 20.31 -13.63
N PRO A 635 -21.86 19.83 -14.77
CA PRO A 635 -23.29 19.49 -14.87
C PRO A 635 -23.76 18.47 -13.83
N ALA A 636 -22.97 17.42 -13.56
CA ALA A 636 -23.31 16.41 -12.55
C ALA A 636 -23.38 17.01 -11.14
N TYR A 637 -22.45 17.90 -10.76
CA TYR A 637 -22.50 18.58 -9.47
C TYR A 637 -23.69 19.55 -9.40
N ILE A 638 -24.00 20.30 -10.45
CA ILE A 638 -25.17 21.20 -10.49
C ILE A 638 -26.46 20.40 -10.32
N LEU A 639 -26.61 19.28 -11.04
CA LEU A 639 -27.75 18.37 -10.89
C LEU A 639 -27.84 17.82 -9.46
N PHE A 640 -26.73 17.41 -8.85
CA PHE A 640 -26.72 16.90 -7.48
C PHE A 640 -27.05 17.97 -6.43
N MET A 641 -26.57 19.20 -6.57
CA MET A 641 -26.94 20.30 -5.65
C MET A 641 -28.43 20.70 -5.77
N CYS A 642 -29.05 20.52 -6.95
CA CYS A 642 -30.50 20.62 -7.12
C CYS A 642 -31.27 19.44 -6.48
N VAL A 643 -30.71 18.22 -6.50
CA VAL A 643 -31.26 17.06 -5.76
C VAL A 643 -31.17 17.29 -4.25
N ARG A 644 -30.01 17.72 -3.71
CA ARG A 644 -29.85 18.08 -2.30
C ARG A 644 -30.89 19.10 -1.83
N HIS A 645 -31.18 20.12 -2.63
CA HIS A 645 -32.21 21.10 -2.28
C HIS A 645 -33.63 20.53 -2.31
N ALA A 646 -33.92 19.54 -3.14
CA ALA A 646 -35.23 18.87 -3.16
C ALA A 646 -35.37 17.87 -1.99
N ASP A 647 -34.30 17.19 -1.62
CA ASP A 647 -34.19 16.35 -0.42
C ASP A 647 -34.31 17.18 0.87
N TYR A 648 -33.60 18.31 0.99
CA TYR A 648 -33.68 19.23 2.12
C TYR A 648 -35.11 19.78 2.37
N LEU A 649 -35.88 20.00 1.29
CA LEU A 649 -37.29 20.39 1.39
C LEU A 649 -38.26 19.22 1.67
N ASN A 650 -37.76 17.98 1.74
CA ASN A 650 -38.54 16.74 1.85
C ASN A 650 -39.63 16.60 0.75
N ASP A 651 -39.30 17.03 -0.48
CA ASP A 651 -40.22 17.07 -1.63
C ASP A 651 -39.93 15.88 -2.57
N ASP A 652 -40.47 14.71 -2.23
CA ASP A 652 -40.23 13.45 -2.96
C ASP A 652 -40.59 13.58 -4.45
N GLN A 653 -41.70 14.28 -4.74
CA GLN A 653 -42.17 14.53 -6.10
C GLN A 653 -41.13 15.33 -6.90
N LYS A 654 -40.48 16.33 -6.29
CA LYS A 654 -39.43 17.13 -6.92
C LYS A 654 -38.15 16.32 -7.16
N VAL A 655 -37.76 15.46 -6.21
CA VAL A 655 -36.63 14.53 -6.39
C VAL A 655 -36.91 13.56 -7.54
N ARG A 656 -38.07 12.89 -7.51
CA ARG A 656 -38.49 11.92 -8.54
C ARG A 656 -38.63 12.56 -9.92
N SER A 657 -39.19 13.76 -10.02
CA SER A 657 -39.32 14.52 -11.27
C SER A 657 -37.94 14.89 -11.82
N LEU A 658 -37.08 15.54 -11.02
CA LEU A 658 -35.75 15.96 -11.44
C LEU A 658 -34.88 14.81 -11.94
N LEU A 659 -34.85 13.68 -11.21
CA LEU A 659 -34.09 12.49 -11.61
C LEU A 659 -34.64 11.89 -12.91
N THR A 660 -35.96 11.79 -13.06
CA THR A 660 -36.62 11.29 -14.27
C THR A 660 -36.37 12.19 -15.48
N SER A 661 -36.54 13.50 -15.33
CA SER A 661 -36.26 14.51 -16.36
C SER A 661 -34.77 14.55 -16.74
N THR A 662 -33.86 14.32 -15.78
CA THR A 662 -32.41 14.22 -16.02
C THR A 662 -32.06 12.97 -16.84
N ILE A 663 -32.51 11.79 -16.41
CA ILE A 663 -32.29 10.51 -17.11
C ILE A 663 -32.85 10.55 -18.53
N ASN A 664 -34.06 11.08 -18.70
CA ASN A 664 -34.67 11.24 -20.01
C ASN A 664 -33.99 12.32 -20.87
N GLY A 665 -33.46 13.38 -20.25
CA GLY A 665 -32.64 14.39 -20.90
C GLY A 665 -31.36 13.81 -21.51
N ILE A 666 -30.60 13.03 -20.73
CA ILE A 666 -29.36 12.38 -21.16
C ILE A 666 -29.66 11.39 -22.30
N LYS A 667 -30.67 10.52 -22.13
CA LYS A 667 -31.15 9.59 -23.18
C LYS A 667 -31.56 10.34 -24.46
N LYS A 668 -32.19 11.51 -24.35
CA LYS A 668 -32.62 12.35 -25.50
C LYS A 668 -31.45 13.03 -26.22
N VAL A 669 -30.40 13.45 -25.52
CA VAL A 669 -29.17 13.97 -26.16
C VAL A 669 -28.46 12.85 -26.90
N LEU A 670 -28.27 11.70 -26.25
CA LEU A 670 -27.58 10.55 -26.85
C LEU A 670 -28.36 9.94 -28.03
N LYS A 671 -29.70 9.99 -28.02
CA LYS A 671 -30.50 9.64 -29.21
C LYS A 671 -30.37 10.64 -30.37
N LYS A 672 -29.92 11.88 -30.11
CA LYS A 672 -29.77 12.96 -31.12
C LYS A 672 -28.33 13.21 -31.59
N ARG A 673 -27.33 12.84 -30.78
CA ARG A 673 -25.89 13.05 -31.01
C ARG A 673 -25.06 11.81 -30.62
N GLY A 674 -25.66 10.63 -30.68
CA GLY A 674 -25.04 9.37 -30.23
C GLY A 674 -23.92 8.84 -31.11
N ASP A 675 -23.68 9.48 -32.25
CA ASP A 675 -22.60 9.17 -33.20
C ASP A 675 -21.38 10.10 -33.01
N ASP A 676 -21.53 11.17 -32.22
CA ASP A 676 -20.44 12.07 -31.85
C ASP A 676 -19.72 11.56 -30.59
N PHE A 677 -18.47 11.12 -30.77
CA PHE A 677 -17.62 10.63 -29.69
C PHE A 677 -17.51 11.63 -28.52
N GLU A 678 -17.43 12.94 -28.79
CA GLU A 678 -17.25 13.93 -27.74
C GLU A 678 -18.51 14.07 -26.88
N THR A 679 -19.69 14.18 -27.50
CA THR A 679 -20.96 14.19 -26.76
C THR A 679 -21.18 12.90 -25.96
N VAL A 680 -20.86 11.73 -26.52
CA VAL A 680 -21.01 10.45 -25.79
C VAL A 680 -20.01 10.34 -24.63
N SER A 681 -18.74 10.72 -24.85
CA SER A 681 -17.69 10.75 -23.82
C SER A 681 -18.05 11.70 -22.66
N PHE A 682 -18.53 12.90 -23.00
CA PHE A 682 -18.95 13.92 -22.04
C PHE A 682 -20.11 13.44 -21.16
N TRP A 683 -21.14 12.83 -21.76
CA TRP A 683 -22.29 12.33 -21.01
C TRP A 683 -22.03 11.04 -20.25
N LEU A 684 -21.10 10.19 -20.69
CA LEU A 684 -20.62 9.06 -19.89
C LEU A 684 -19.94 9.58 -18.62
N SER A 685 -18.97 10.49 -18.76
CA SER A 685 -18.26 11.10 -17.62
C SER A 685 -19.22 11.77 -16.63
N ASN A 686 -20.16 12.59 -17.12
CA ASN A 686 -21.15 13.25 -16.26
C ASN A 686 -22.13 12.26 -15.60
N THR A 687 -22.53 11.18 -16.27
CA THR A 687 -23.41 10.16 -15.67
C THR A 687 -22.68 9.39 -14.57
N CYS A 688 -21.42 8.99 -14.80
CA CYS A 688 -20.58 8.37 -13.78
C CYS A 688 -20.34 9.32 -12.60
N ARG A 689 -20.01 10.60 -12.85
CA ARG A 689 -19.83 11.60 -11.79
C ARG A 689 -21.10 11.84 -10.98
N PHE A 690 -22.27 11.88 -11.61
CA PHE A 690 -23.55 12.04 -10.92
C PHE A 690 -23.88 10.82 -10.04
N LEU A 691 -23.63 9.61 -10.55
CA LEU A 691 -23.71 8.36 -9.78
C LEU A 691 -22.73 8.35 -8.60
N HIS A 692 -21.51 8.86 -8.77
CA HIS A 692 -20.54 8.98 -7.67
C HIS A 692 -20.98 10.01 -6.63
N CYS A 693 -21.56 11.16 -7.01
CA CYS A 693 -22.14 12.10 -6.04
C CYS A 693 -23.28 11.46 -5.23
N LEU A 694 -24.19 10.74 -5.89
CA LEU A 694 -25.30 10.03 -5.23
C LEU A 694 -24.84 8.90 -4.31
N LYS A 695 -23.62 8.36 -4.49
CA LYS A 695 -22.95 7.45 -3.54
C LYS A 695 -22.25 8.20 -2.42
N GLN A 696 -21.38 9.16 -2.76
CA GLN A 696 -20.51 9.90 -1.84
C GLN A 696 -21.28 10.67 -0.76
N TYR A 697 -22.47 11.17 -1.12
CA TYR A 697 -23.33 11.98 -0.27
C TYR A 697 -24.65 11.24 0.08
N SER A 698 -24.63 9.91 0.07
CA SER A 698 -25.80 9.06 0.42
C SER A 698 -26.12 9.00 1.92
N GLY A 699 -25.16 9.35 2.78
CA GLY A 699 -25.20 9.01 4.20
C GLY A 699 -24.69 7.61 4.54
N GLU A 700 -24.31 6.79 3.55
CA GLU A 700 -23.76 5.44 3.78
C GLU A 700 -22.26 5.52 4.15
N GLU A 701 -21.90 5.04 5.35
CA GLU A 701 -20.51 4.99 5.85
C GLU A 701 -19.51 4.36 4.85
N GLY A 702 -19.98 3.37 4.07
CA GLY A 702 -19.19 2.70 3.04
C GLY A 702 -18.62 3.64 1.97
N PHE A 703 -19.33 4.71 1.62
CA PHE A 703 -18.91 5.71 0.63
C PHE A 703 -18.30 6.97 1.27
N MET A 704 -18.61 7.26 2.54
CA MET A 704 -18.13 8.46 3.25
C MET A 704 -16.65 8.39 3.69
N LYS A 705 -15.97 7.24 3.55
CA LYS A 705 -14.59 6.99 4.04
C LYS A 705 -13.52 7.97 3.57
N HIS A 706 -13.74 8.68 2.46
CA HIS A 706 -12.80 9.64 1.87
C HIS A 706 -13.32 11.09 1.89
N ASN A 707 -14.46 11.35 2.54
CA ASN A 707 -15.05 12.68 2.65
C ASN A 707 -14.35 13.51 3.72
N THR A 708 -14.26 14.82 3.51
CA THR A 708 -13.99 15.78 4.60
C THR A 708 -15.20 15.89 5.54
N PRO A 709 -15.05 16.40 6.78
CA PRO A 709 -16.18 16.66 7.67
C PRO A 709 -17.26 17.53 7.01
N ARG A 710 -16.83 18.59 6.30
CA ARG A 710 -17.72 19.50 5.54
C ARG A 710 -18.41 18.82 4.35
N GLN A 711 -17.83 17.76 3.78
CA GLN A 711 -18.52 16.94 2.78
C GLN A 711 -19.54 15.99 3.42
N ASN A 712 -19.33 15.51 4.65
CA ASN A 712 -20.31 14.72 5.38
C ASN A 712 -21.51 15.57 5.84
N GLU A 713 -21.31 16.86 6.15
CA GLU A 713 -22.39 17.86 6.30
C GLU A 713 -23.25 18.03 5.02
N HIS A 714 -22.79 17.53 3.86
CA HIS A 714 -23.48 17.63 2.58
C HIS A 714 -24.19 16.34 2.13
N CYS A 715 -24.26 15.30 2.98
CA CYS A 715 -25.10 14.13 2.70
C CYS A 715 -26.59 14.48 2.55
N LEU A 716 -27.33 13.63 1.84
CA LEU A 716 -28.80 13.61 1.82
C LEU A 716 -29.31 13.16 3.20
N THR A 717 -30.49 13.65 3.59
CA THR A 717 -31.05 13.41 4.93
C THR A 717 -32.46 12.81 4.96
N ASN A 718 -33.24 12.91 3.88
CA ASN A 718 -34.64 12.46 3.87
C ASN A 718 -34.91 11.26 2.94
N PHE A 719 -34.18 11.11 1.83
CA PHE A 719 -34.43 10.05 0.84
C PHE A 719 -33.20 9.20 0.52
N ASP A 720 -33.30 7.86 0.67
CA ASP A 720 -32.40 6.95 -0.05
C ASP A 720 -32.80 6.88 -1.54
N LEU A 721 -31.78 6.86 -2.38
CA LEU A 721 -31.88 6.89 -3.84
C LEU A 721 -31.25 5.65 -4.49
N ALA A 722 -31.11 4.53 -3.76
CA ALA A 722 -30.53 3.27 -4.24
C ALA A 722 -31.07 2.81 -5.59
N GLU A 723 -32.39 2.83 -5.79
CA GLU A 723 -33.02 2.47 -7.07
C GLU A 723 -32.54 3.40 -8.22
N TYR A 724 -32.46 4.70 -7.96
CA TYR A 724 -31.94 5.67 -8.94
C TYR A 724 -30.43 5.51 -9.18
N ARG A 725 -29.65 5.08 -8.18
CA ARG A 725 -28.23 4.70 -8.36
C ARG A 725 -28.11 3.51 -9.31
N GLN A 726 -28.99 2.51 -9.21
CA GLN A 726 -29.03 1.40 -10.17
C GLN A 726 -29.43 1.85 -11.58
N VAL A 727 -30.52 2.62 -11.73
CA VAL A 727 -30.98 3.10 -13.05
C VAL A 727 -29.94 4.01 -13.74
N LEU A 728 -29.16 4.78 -12.97
CA LEU A 728 -28.04 5.56 -13.51
C LEU A 728 -26.83 4.69 -13.88
N SER A 729 -26.58 3.59 -13.16
CA SER A 729 -25.58 2.58 -13.55
C SER A 729 -25.98 1.89 -14.85
N ASP A 730 -27.22 1.44 -14.98
CA ASP A 730 -27.75 0.81 -16.20
C ASP A 730 -27.72 1.77 -17.40
N LEU A 731 -28.02 3.05 -17.16
CA LEU A 731 -27.80 4.11 -18.15
C LEU A 731 -26.33 4.20 -18.53
N ALA A 732 -25.40 4.31 -17.58
CA ALA A 732 -23.97 4.42 -17.85
C ALA A 732 -23.42 3.22 -18.67
N ILE A 733 -23.91 1.99 -18.42
CA ILE A 733 -23.61 0.82 -19.27
C ILE A 733 -24.04 1.08 -20.73
N GLN A 734 -25.26 1.59 -20.95
CA GLN A 734 -25.76 1.93 -22.29
C GLN A 734 -24.94 3.03 -22.97
N ILE A 735 -24.50 4.06 -22.23
CA ILE A 735 -23.62 5.11 -22.77
C ILE A 735 -22.24 4.54 -23.12
N TYR A 736 -21.64 3.71 -22.26
CA TYR A 736 -20.36 3.06 -22.53
C TYR A 736 -20.43 2.16 -23.78
N GLN A 737 -21.45 1.32 -23.91
CA GLN A 737 -21.64 0.51 -25.12
C GLN A 737 -21.79 1.37 -26.37
N GLN A 738 -22.44 2.54 -26.28
CA GLN A 738 -22.52 3.47 -27.40
C GLN A 738 -21.15 4.11 -27.71
N LEU A 739 -20.38 4.48 -26.69
CA LEU A 739 -19.01 5.00 -26.85
C LEU A 739 -18.14 3.99 -27.61
N VAL A 740 -18.20 2.71 -27.23
CA VAL A 740 -17.45 1.63 -27.88
C VAL A 740 -17.83 1.49 -29.36
N ARG A 741 -19.12 1.56 -29.71
CA ARG A 741 -19.57 1.53 -31.12
C ARG A 741 -19.03 2.72 -31.93
N VAL A 742 -19.02 3.92 -31.36
CA VAL A 742 -18.48 5.11 -32.04
C VAL A 742 -16.96 5.03 -32.21
N LEU A 743 -16.24 4.59 -31.17
CA LEU A 743 -14.81 4.31 -31.22
C LEU A 743 -14.47 3.27 -32.30
N GLU A 744 -15.23 2.18 -32.36
CA GLU A 744 -15.06 1.12 -33.36
C GLU A 744 -15.26 1.66 -34.78
N ASN A 745 -16.37 2.37 -35.04
CA ASN A 745 -16.71 2.93 -36.35
C ASN A 745 -15.62 3.88 -36.89
N ILE A 746 -14.94 4.62 -36.01
CA ILE A 746 -13.85 5.52 -36.38
C ILE A 746 -12.53 4.77 -36.61
N LEU A 747 -12.21 3.75 -35.79
CA LEU A 747 -10.96 2.99 -35.90
C LEU A 747 -10.96 1.94 -37.02
N GLN A 748 -12.11 1.29 -37.29
CA GLN A 748 -12.24 0.20 -38.27
C GLN A 748 -11.59 0.49 -39.64
N PRO A 749 -11.85 1.64 -40.32
CA PRO A 749 -11.21 1.94 -41.61
C PRO A 749 -9.70 2.19 -41.50
N MET A 750 -9.19 2.58 -40.34
CA MET A 750 -7.77 2.83 -40.12
C MET A 750 -6.97 1.54 -39.88
N ILE A 751 -7.57 0.56 -39.18
CA ILE A 751 -6.86 -0.63 -38.67
C ILE A 751 -6.21 -1.44 -39.79
N VAL A 752 -6.94 -1.84 -40.83
CA VAL A 752 -6.38 -2.72 -41.88
C VAL A 752 -5.25 -2.01 -42.64
N SER A 753 -5.50 -0.77 -43.06
CA SER A 753 -4.54 0.06 -43.79
C SER A 753 -3.26 0.30 -42.97
N GLY A 754 -3.40 0.70 -41.70
CA GLY A 754 -2.28 1.05 -40.82
C GLY A 754 -1.52 -0.15 -40.24
N MET A 755 -2.21 -1.23 -39.87
CA MET A 755 -1.60 -2.40 -39.24
C MET A 755 -1.02 -3.40 -40.25
N LEU A 756 -1.62 -3.55 -41.44
CA LEU A 756 -1.27 -4.59 -42.41
C LEU A 756 -0.78 -4.04 -43.75
N GLU A 757 -1.45 -3.06 -44.35
CA GLU A 757 -1.17 -2.70 -45.75
C GLU A 757 0.03 -1.76 -45.89
N HIS A 758 0.17 -0.77 -45.00
CA HIS A 758 1.25 0.21 -45.04
C HIS A 758 2.61 -0.37 -44.56
N GLU A 759 3.49 -0.69 -45.50
CA GLU A 759 4.86 -1.17 -45.24
C GLU A 759 5.75 -0.06 -44.64
N THR A 760 5.96 -0.09 -43.31
CA THR A 760 6.86 0.84 -42.60
C THR A 760 8.34 0.49 -42.77
N ILE A 761 8.68 -0.81 -42.82
CA ILE A 761 10.08 -1.29 -42.83
C ILE A 761 10.55 -1.52 -44.27
N GLN A 762 11.33 -0.59 -44.82
CA GLN A 762 11.86 -0.70 -46.19
C GLN A 762 12.94 -1.79 -46.29
N GLY A 763 12.88 -2.60 -47.36
CA GLY A 763 13.88 -3.63 -47.67
C GLY A 763 13.59 -5.04 -47.12
N VAL A 764 12.54 -5.21 -46.30
CA VAL A 764 12.14 -6.52 -45.73
C VAL A 764 11.28 -7.33 -46.69
N SER A 765 10.41 -6.66 -47.45
CA SER A 765 9.67 -7.26 -48.56
C SER A 765 10.58 -7.44 -49.78
N GLY A 766 10.59 -8.65 -50.35
CA GLY A 766 11.44 -9.05 -51.48
C GLY A 766 11.35 -8.11 -52.70
N VAL A 767 12.38 -8.16 -53.55
CA VAL A 767 12.62 -7.20 -54.65
C VAL A 767 11.39 -7.07 -55.56
N LYS A 768 10.66 -5.94 -55.43
CA LYS A 768 9.53 -5.61 -56.31
C LYS A 768 10.04 -5.58 -57.77
N PRO A 769 9.36 -6.22 -58.74
CA PRO A 769 9.86 -6.38 -60.10
C PRO A 769 10.36 -5.07 -60.73
N THR A 770 11.49 -5.16 -61.43
CA THR A 770 12.27 -4.04 -61.97
C THR A 770 11.52 -3.27 -63.06
N GLY A 771 10.64 -2.37 -62.64
CA GLY A 771 9.89 -1.46 -63.52
C GLY A 771 9.38 -0.21 -62.83
N LEU A 772 8.71 -0.33 -61.67
CA LEU A 772 8.08 0.80 -60.97
C LEU A 772 8.91 1.32 -59.79
N ARG A 773 9.94 2.11 -60.08
CA ARG A 773 10.47 3.08 -59.09
C ARG A 773 9.49 4.26 -58.95
N LYS A 774 8.40 4.09 -58.19
CA LYS A 774 7.79 5.24 -57.49
C LYS A 774 8.91 5.85 -56.63
N ARG A 775 9.21 7.15 -56.80
CA ARG A 775 10.15 7.86 -55.91
C ARG A 775 9.58 7.87 -54.50
N THR A 776 10.45 7.82 -53.50
CA THR A 776 10.09 8.11 -52.11
C THR A 776 9.55 9.52 -52.00
N SER A 777 8.23 9.65 -51.79
CA SER A 777 7.61 10.88 -51.33
C SER A 777 7.63 10.88 -49.80
N SER A 778 8.18 11.92 -49.18
CA SER A 778 8.00 12.23 -47.75
C SER A 778 6.62 12.85 -47.49
N ILE A 779 5.63 12.39 -48.23
CA ILE A 779 4.23 12.79 -48.28
C ILE A 779 3.50 11.45 -48.44
N ALA A 780 2.65 11.10 -47.48
CA ALA A 780 1.80 9.92 -47.59
C ALA A 780 0.83 10.11 -48.76
N ASP A 781 0.49 9.03 -49.49
CA ASP A 781 -0.55 9.07 -50.52
C ASP A 781 -1.84 9.62 -49.87
N GLU A 782 -2.40 10.72 -50.42
CA GLU A 782 -3.49 11.50 -49.79
C GLU A 782 -4.80 10.71 -49.74
N GLY A 783 -4.91 9.82 -48.75
CA GLY A 783 -6.06 8.93 -48.54
C GLY A 783 -5.74 7.61 -47.82
N THR A 784 -4.46 7.24 -47.65
CA THR A 784 -4.09 5.97 -47.00
C THR A 784 -3.78 6.16 -45.51
N TYR A 785 -4.45 5.41 -44.63
CA TYR A 785 -4.17 5.44 -43.19
C TYR A 785 -2.90 4.65 -42.83
N THR A 786 -2.12 5.20 -41.90
CA THR A 786 -0.87 4.64 -41.38
C THR A 786 -0.99 4.23 -39.91
N LEU A 787 0.02 3.55 -39.37
CA LEU A 787 0.13 3.32 -37.91
C LEU A 787 0.05 4.64 -37.12
N ASP A 788 0.72 5.70 -37.57
CA ASP A 788 0.64 7.03 -36.97
C ASP A 788 -0.79 7.60 -36.97
N SER A 789 -1.60 7.23 -37.97
CA SER A 789 -3.00 7.66 -38.04
C SER A 789 -3.82 7.03 -36.91
N ILE A 790 -3.60 5.74 -36.65
CA ILE A 790 -4.18 5.03 -35.49
C ILE A 790 -3.69 5.68 -34.20
N ILE A 791 -2.37 5.85 -34.02
CA ILE A 791 -1.77 6.41 -32.79
C ILE A 791 -2.26 7.86 -32.54
N ARG A 792 -2.43 8.69 -33.57
CA ARG A 792 -3.03 10.04 -33.44
C ARG A 792 -4.50 9.96 -33.01
N GLN A 793 -5.25 9.00 -33.53
CA GLN A 793 -6.65 8.78 -33.15
C GLN A 793 -6.79 8.27 -31.70
N LEU A 794 -5.91 7.35 -31.26
CA LEU A 794 -5.79 6.92 -29.86
C LEU A 794 -5.49 8.11 -28.92
N ASN A 795 -4.52 8.96 -29.29
CA ASN A 795 -4.19 10.17 -28.54
C ASN A 795 -5.38 11.15 -28.46
N SER A 796 -6.13 11.32 -29.55
CA SER A 796 -7.33 12.17 -29.59
C SER A 796 -8.40 11.68 -28.61
N PHE A 797 -8.76 10.40 -28.68
CA PHE A 797 -9.75 9.80 -27.77
C PHE A 797 -9.32 9.91 -26.30
N HIS A 798 -8.06 9.57 -25.99
CA HIS A 798 -7.51 9.67 -24.65
C HIS A 798 -7.55 11.11 -24.12
N SER A 799 -7.10 12.09 -24.92
CA SER A 799 -7.07 13.49 -24.51
C SER A 799 -8.47 14.03 -24.19
N VAL A 800 -9.47 13.71 -25.01
CA VAL A 800 -10.87 14.09 -24.79
C VAL A 800 -11.45 13.46 -23.52
N MET A 801 -11.20 12.15 -23.28
CA MET A 801 -11.68 11.49 -22.05
C MET A 801 -11.07 12.12 -20.78
N CYS A 802 -9.78 12.47 -20.80
CA CYS A 802 -9.14 13.21 -19.71
C CYS A 802 -9.72 14.62 -19.53
N GLN A 803 -9.94 15.37 -20.62
CA GLN A 803 -10.55 16.71 -20.58
C GLN A 803 -11.97 16.70 -20.02
N HIS A 804 -12.75 15.65 -20.31
CA HIS A 804 -14.08 15.45 -19.73
C HIS A 804 -14.05 14.93 -18.28
N GLY A 805 -12.88 14.68 -17.68
CA GLY A 805 -12.74 14.19 -16.31
C GLY A 805 -13.25 12.76 -16.10
N MET A 806 -13.17 11.92 -17.13
CA MET A 806 -13.59 10.52 -17.05
C MET A 806 -12.70 9.74 -16.07
N ASP A 807 -13.29 8.84 -15.28
CA ASP A 807 -12.58 8.11 -14.22
C ASP A 807 -11.41 7.27 -14.80
N PRO A 808 -10.21 7.23 -14.18
CA PRO A 808 -9.06 6.51 -14.71
C PRO A 808 -9.31 5.02 -14.99
N GLU A 809 -10.04 4.33 -14.11
CA GLU A 809 -10.40 2.91 -14.31
C GLU A 809 -11.39 2.71 -15.47
N LEU A 810 -12.19 3.73 -15.81
CA LEU A 810 -13.06 3.69 -16.99
C LEU A 810 -12.25 3.97 -18.27
N ILE A 811 -11.27 4.88 -18.22
CA ILE A 811 -10.33 5.12 -19.33
C ILE A 811 -9.53 3.84 -19.65
N LYS A 812 -9.04 3.12 -18.63
CA LYS A 812 -8.39 1.80 -18.81
C LYS A 812 -9.30 0.81 -19.54
N GLN A 813 -10.55 0.67 -19.12
CA GLN A 813 -11.54 -0.23 -19.74
C GLN A 813 -11.81 0.14 -21.21
N VAL A 814 -11.99 1.44 -21.50
CA VAL A 814 -12.16 1.94 -22.88
C VAL A 814 -10.92 1.62 -23.74
N VAL A 815 -9.71 1.87 -23.23
CA VAL A 815 -8.46 1.59 -23.98
C VAL A 815 -8.24 0.10 -24.20
N LYS A 816 -8.55 -0.75 -23.21
CA LYS A 816 -8.56 -2.22 -23.36
C LYS A 816 -9.52 -2.67 -24.48
N GLN A 817 -10.72 -2.10 -24.52
CA GLN A 817 -11.69 -2.40 -25.57
C GLN A 817 -11.21 -1.95 -26.96
N MET A 818 -10.58 -0.77 -27.06
CA MET A 818 -10.00 -0.27 -28.31
C MET A 818 -8.85 -1.16 -28.81
N PHE A 819 -7.96 -1.62 -27.92
CA PHE A 819 -6.88 -2.54 -28.27
C PHE A 819 -7.40 -3.90 -28.72
N TYR A 820 -8.44 -4.43 -28.08
CA TYR A 820 -9.11 -5.66 -28.51
C TYR A 820 -9.68 -5.53 -29.94
N ILE A 821 -10.34 -4.42 -30.25
CA ILE A 821 -10.85 -4.14 -31.61
C ILE A 821 -9.71 -4.10 -32.63
N ILE A 822 -8.59 -3.43 -32.32
CA ILE A 822 -7.39 -3.41 -33.19
C ILE A 822 -6.85 -4.83 -33.40
N GLY A 823 -6.69 -5.62 -32.33
CA GLY A 823 -6.22 -7.00 -32.38
C GLY A 823 -7.12 -7.90 -33.24
N ALA A 824 -8.42 -7.94 -32.92
CA ALA A 824 -9.41 -8.79 -33.58
C ALA A 824 -9.59 -8.44 -35.07
N VAL A 825 -9.72 -7.15 -35.42
CA VAL A 825 -9.86 -6.73 -36.82
C VAL A 825 -8.60 -7.02 -37.63
N THR A 826 -7.41 -6.84 -37.04
CA THR A 826 -6.13 -7.17 -37.70
C THR A 826 -6.00 -8.68 -37.93
N LEU A 827 -6.21 -9.50 -36.89
CA LEU A 827 -6.09 -10.95 -37.00
C LEU A 827 -7.13 -11.55 -37.96
N ASN A 828 -8.38 -11.07 -37.93
CA ASN A 828 -9.42 -11.51 -38.85
C ASN A 828 -9.05 -11.23 -40.32
N ASN A 829 -8.46 -10.07 -40.63
CA ASN A 829 -8.00 -9.76 -41.97
C ASN A 829 -6.82 -10.64 -42.41
N LEU A 830 -5.87 -10.92 -41.52
CA LEU A 830 -4.77 -11.86 -41.75
C LEU A 830 -5.28 -13.28 -42.04
N LEU A 831 -6.27 -13.76 -41.29
CA LEU A 831 -6.88 -15.09 -41.49
C LEU A 831 -7.72 -15.21 -42.76
N LEU A 832 -8.12 -14.09 -43.38
CA LEU A 832 -8.90 -14.04 -44.62
C LEU A 832 -8.05 -13.78 -45.88
N ARG A 833 -6.86 -13.18 -45.75
CA ARG A 833 -6.04 -12.67 -46.87
C ARG A 833 -4.73 -13.43 -47.04
N LYS A 834 -4.50 -13.99 -48.25
CA LYS A 834 -3.27 -14.75 -48.56
C LYS A 834 -2.02 -13.86 -48.61
N ASP A 835 -2.21 -12.64 -49.11
CA ASP A 835 -1.22 -11.56 -49.23
C ASP A 835 -0.69 -11.04 -47.88
N MET A 836 -1.34 -11.40 -46.76
CA MET A 836 -0.97 -10.93 -45.42
C MET A 836 -0.23 -11.97 -44.56
N CYS A 837 -0.07 -13.21 -45.05
CA CYS A 837 0.60 -14.28 -44.32
C CYS A 837 2.02 -14.53 -44.86
N SER A 838 2.99 -13.69 -44.44
CA SER A 838 4.41 -13.85 -44.79
C SER A 838 5.34 -13.42 -43.65
N TRP A 839 6.61 -13.82 -43.70
CA TRP A 839 7.62 -13.42 -42.71
C TRP A 839 7.73 -11.89 -42.55
N SER A 840 7.77 -11.17 -43.67
CA SER A 840 7.79 -9.69 -43.71
C SER A 840 6.58 -9.07 -43.00
N LYS A 841 5.38 -9.62 -43.19
CA LYS A 841 4.17 -9.16 -42.49
C LYS A 841 4.18 -9.51 -41.01
N GLY A 842 4.75 -10.64 -40.61
CA GLY A 842 5.01 -10.97 -39.20
C GLY A 842 5.90 -9.92 -38.51
N MET A 843 7.00 -9.53 -39.16
CA MET A 843 7.89 -8.46 -38.66
C MET A 843 7.18 -7.10 -38.60
N GLN A 844 6.43 -6.73 -39.64
CA GLN A 844 5.65 -5.48 -39.69
C GLN A 844 4.62 -5.41 -38.56
N ILE A 845 3.84 -6.48 -38.33
CA ILE A 845 2.85 -6.53 -37.24
C ILE A 845 3.54 -6.43 -35.88
N ARG A 846 4.67 -7.11 -35.68
CA ARG A 846 5.45 -7.05 -34.43
C ARG A 846 5.93 -5.63 -34.11
N TYR A 847 6.43 -4.90 -35.11
CA TYR A 847 6.79 -3.49 -34.97
C TYR A 847 5.56 -2.60 -34.69
N ASN A 848 4.47 -2.80 -35.44
CA ASN A 848 3.24 -2.04 -35.25
C ASN A 848 2.66 -2.24 -33.83
N VAL A 849 2.74 -3.46 -33.27
CA VAL A 849 2.37 -3.75 -31.88
C VAL A 849 3.35 -3.13 -30.88
N SER A 850 4.67 -3.13 -31.12
CA SER A 850 5.60 -2.49 -30.17
C SER A 850 5.37 -0.98 -30.02
N GLN A 851 4.94 -0.28 -31.09
CA GLN A 851 4.52 1.13 -30.99
C GLN A 851 3.19 1.31 -30.24
N LEU A 852 2.27 0.35 -30.31
CA LEU A 852 1.04 0.36 -29.51
C LEU A 852 1.33 0.10 -28.02
N GLU A 853 2.29 -0.77 -27.70
CA GLU A 853 2.78 -0.94 -26.32
C GLU A 853 3.56 0.28 -25.80
N GLU A 854 4.32 0.95 -26.67
CA GLU A 854 4.99 2.21 -26.34
C GLU A 854 3.98 3.30 -26.00
N TRP A 855 2.91 3.42 -26.80
CA TRP A 855 1.79 4.31 -26.47
C TRP A 855 1.11 3.97 -25.13
N LEU A 856 1.00 2.69 -24.75
CA LEU A 856 0.50 2.31 -23.41
C LEU A 856 1.47 2.72 -22.29
N ARG A 857 2.79 2.69 -22.52
CA ARG A 857 3.78 3.23 -21.57
C ARG A 857 3.65 4.74 -21.45
N ASP A 858 3.61 5.47 -22.55
CA ASP A 858 3.47 6.94 -22.60
C ASP A 858 2.25 7.49 -21.86
N LYS A 859 1.18 6.69 -21.74
CA LYS A 859 -0.05 7.08 -21.03
C LYS A 859 -0.16 6.51 -19.61
N ASN A 860 0.84 5.76 -19.13
CA ASN A 860 0.79 5.00 -17.88
C ASN A 860 -0.37 3.99 -17.83
N LEU A 861 -0.74 3.40 -18.97
CA LEU A 861 -1.84 2.45 -19.14
C LEU A 861 -1.41 1.00 -19.31
N MET A 862 -0.15 0.66 -18.98
CA MET A 862 0.34 -0.73 -19.04
C MET A 862 -0.45 -1.72 -18.17
N ASN A 863 -1.07 -1.26 -17.07
CA ASN A 863 -1.92 -2.07 -16.19
C ASN A 863 -3.42 -2.06 -16.57
N SER A 864 -3.78 -1.56 -17.76
CA SER A 864 -5.18 -1.51 -18.23
C SER A 864 -5.74 -2.87 -18.66
N GLY A 865 -4.90 -3.90 -18.81
CA GLY A 865 -5.28 -5.16 -19.43
C GLY A 865 -5.41 -5.09 -20.96
N ALA A 866 -4.88 -4.04 -21.59
CA ALA A 866 -4.97 -3.79 -23.03
C ALA A 866 -3.94 -4.55 -23.85
N LYS A 867 -2.70 -4.72 -23.36
CA LYS A 867 -1.63 -5.47 -24.07
C LYS A 867 -2.06 -6.92 -24.30
N GLU A 868 -2.65 -7.52 -23.27
CA GLU A 868 -3.13 -8.88 -23.19
C GLU A 868 -4.20 -9.17 -24.26
N THR A 869 -4.94 -8.15 -24.71
CA THR A 869 -5.93 -8.30 -25.80
C THR A 869 -5.28 -8.46 -27.19
N LEU A 870 -4.00 -8.08 -27.33
CA LEU A 870 -3.23 -8.26 -28.56
C LEU A 870 -2.51 -9.61 -28.62
N GLU A 871 -2.52 -10.42 -27.56
CA GLU A 871 -1.76 -11.67 -27.48
C GLU A 871 -2.03 -12.66 -28.64
N PRO A 872 -3.28 -12.87 -29.11
CA PRO A 872 -3.54 -13.68 -30.30
C PRO A 872 -2.88 -13.12 -31.58
N LEU A 873 -2.82 -11.80 -31.73
CA LEU A 873 -2.17 -11.13 -32.85
C LEU A 873 -0.63 -11.21 -32.74
N ILE A 874 -0.08 -11.08 -31.52
CA ILE A 874 1.35 -11.26 -31.23
C ILE A 874 1.78 -12.68 -31.60
N GLN A 875 1.05 -13.70 -31.16
CA GLN A 875 1.34 -15.09 -31.48
C GLN A 875 1.16 -15.39 -32.97
N ALA A 876 0.20 -14.77 -33.66
CA ALA A 876 0.08 -14.89 -35.12
C ALA A 876 1.28 -14.27 -35.85
N ALA A 877 1.78 -13.12 -35.39
CA ALA A 877 2.98 -12.49 -35.93
C ALA A 877 4.25 -13.31 -35.66
N GLN A 878 4.35 -13.96 -34.50
CA GLN A 878 5.41 -14.92 -34.17
C GLN A 878 5.33 -16.18 -35.05
N LEU A 879 4.13 -16.75 -35.23
CA LEU A 879 3.88 -17.92 -36.09
C LEU A 879 4.28 -17.67 -37.55
N LEU A 880 4.15 -16.44 -38.05
CA LEU A 880 4.70 -16.06 -39.35
C LEU A 880 6.24 -16.03 -39.36
N GLN A 881 6.90 -15.69 -38.25
CA GLN A 881 8.36 -15.53 -38.15
C GLN A 881 9.15 -16.82 -37.84
N VAL A 882 8.58 -17.78 -37.11
CA VAL A 882 9.27 -19.04 -36.74
C VAL A 882 9.54 -19.97 -37.93
N LYS A 883 10.42 -20.96 -37.73
CA LYS A 883 10.63 -22.07 -38.65
C LYS A 883 9.40 -23.00 -38.66
N LYS A 884 9.25 -23.79 -39.74
CA LYS A 884 8.02 -24.50 -40.11
C LYS A 884 8.30 -25.85 -40.82
N LYS A 885 9.37 -26.55 -40.41
CA LYS A 885 9.90 -27.72 -41.12
C LYS A 885 9.98 -29.00 -40.29
N THR A 886 10.50 -28.95 -39.07
CA THR A 886 10.84 -30.17 -38.28
C THR A 886 9.82 -30.48 -37.19
N ASP A 887 9.85 -31.67 -36.60
CA ASP A 887 8.89 -32.01 -35.52
C ASP A 887 9.16 -31.22 -34.22
N GLU A 888 10.36 -30.67 -34.04
CA GLU A 888 10.70 -29.70 -32.99
C GLU A 888 10.16 -28.30 -33.30
N ASP A 889 10.24 -27.82 -34.56
CA ASP A 889 9.54 -26.59 -34.98
C ASP A 889 8.03 -26.71 -34.71
N ALA A 890 7.45 -27.90 -34.96
CA ALA A 890 6.04 -28.17 -34.70
C ALA A 890 5.71 -28.14 -33.20
N GLU A 891 6.59 -28.67 -32.34
CA GLU A 891 6.43 -28.60 -30.88
C GLU A 891 6.51 -27.16 -30.36
N ALA A 892 7.49 -26.39 -30.83
CA ALA A 892 7.65 -24.98 -30.49
C ALA A 892 6.42 -24.15 -30.86
N ILE A 893 5.83 -24.38 -32.04
CA ILE A 893 4.57 -23.74 -32.45
C ILE A 893 3.41 -24.12 -31.51
N CYS A 894 3.29 -25.40 -31.14
CA CYS A 894 2.20 -25.86 -30.26
C CYS A 894 2.29 -25.26 -28.85
N SER A 895 3.51 -25.10 -28.32
CA SER A 895 3.78 -24.47 -27.02
C SER A 895 3.56 -22.95 -27.06
N MET A 896 4.05 -22.28 -28.10
CA MET A 896 3.97 -20.82 -28.28
C MET A 896 2.55 -20.31 -28.52
N CYS A 897 1.75 -21.02 -29.33
CA CYS A 897 0.45 -20.52 -29.83
C CYS A 897 -0.72 -20.82 -28.87
N ASN A 898 -0.57 -20.50 -27.58
CA ASN A 898 -1.57 -20.83 -26.54
C ASN A 898 -2.84 -19.94 -26.57
N ALA A 899 -2.81 -18.77 -27.19
CA ALA A 899 -3.92 -17.83 -27.32
C ALA A 899 -4.62 -17.88 -28.70
N LEU A 900 -4.04 -18.60 -29.67
CA LEU A 900 -4.65 -18.91 -30.97
C LEU A 900 -5.34 -20.27 -30.93
N THR A 901 -6.51 -20.41 -31.55
CA THR A 901 -7.15 -21.74 -31.71
C THR A 901 -6.40 -22.59 -32.74
N THR A 902 -6.50 -23.91 -32.63
CA THR A 902 -5.99 -24.87 -33.62
C THR A 902 -6.48 -24.55 -35.03
N ALA A 903 -7.72 -24.07 -35.19
CA ALA A 903 -8.26 -23.62 -36.48
C ALA A 903 -7.51 -22.38 -37.03
N GLN A 904 -7.15 -21.43 -36.16
CA GLN A 904 -6.38 -20.24 -36.53
C GLN A 904 -4.93 -20.59 -36.90
N ILE A 905 -4.24 -21.40 -36.08
CA ILE A 905 -2.86 -21.86 -36.34
C ILE A 905 -2.79 -22.55 -37.71
N VAL A 906 -3.69 -23.52 -37.95
CA VAL A 906 -3.79 -24.25 -39.22
C VAL A 906 -4.12 -23.30 -40.37
N LYS A 907 -4.96 -22.28 -40.18
CA LYS A 907 -5.26 -21.28 -41.22
C LYS A 907 -4.04 -20.45 -41.59
N VAL A 908 -3.29 -19.91 -40.62
CA VAL A 908 -2.07 -19.13 -40.88
C VAL A 908 -1.03 -19.96 -41.64
N LEU A 909 -0.80 -21.21 -41.21
CA LEU A 909 0.12 -22.13 -41.90
C LEU A 909 -0.33 -22.47 -43.34
N ASN A 910 -1.63 -22.63 -43.60
CA ASN A 910 -2.16 -22.85 -44.96
C ASN A 910 -2.15 -21.59 -45.85
N LEU A 911 -2.16 -20.39 -45.26
CA LEU A 911 -2.07 -19.13 -46.02
C LEU A 911 -0.63 -18.65 -46.21
N TYR A 912 0.34 -19.25 -45.52
CA TYR A 912 1.74 -18.84 -45.54
C TYR A 912 2.32 -18.82 -46.96
N THR A 913 2.68 -17.61 -47.40
CA THR A 913 3.23 -17.34 -48.73
C THR A 913 4.67 -16.86 -48.59
N PRO A 914 5.67 -17.70 -48.93
CA PRO A 914 7.07 -17.28 -49.01
C PRO A 914 7.26 -16.06 -49.90
N VAL A 915 8.09 -15.12 -49.45
CA VAL A 915 8.40 -13.87 -50.18
C VAL A 915 9.84 -13.87 -50.73
N ASN A 916 10.73 -14.67 -50.14
CA ASN A 916 12.15 -14.75 -50.49
C ASN A 916 12.54 -16.18 -50.90
N GLU A 917 13.59 -16.33 -51.72
CA GLU A 917 14.09 -17.62 -52.22
C GLU A 917 14.59 -18.58 -51.12
N PHE A 918 14.88 -18.03 -49.93
CA PHE A 918 15.29 -18.79 -48.73
C PHE A 918 14.11 -19.32 -47.89
N GLU A 919 12.87 -19.05 -48.29
CA GLU A 919 11.66 -19.52 -47.63
C GLU A 919 10.92 -20.58 -48.47
N GLU A 920 10.64 -21.73 -47.88
CA GLU A 920 9.81 -22.78 -48.48
C GLU A 920 8.35 -22.68 -48.02
N ARG A 921 7.43 -23.22 -48.84
CA ARG A 921 6.03 -23.38 -48.42
C ARG A 921 5.91 -24.43 -47.33
N VAL A 922 5.02 -24.19 -46.37
CA VAL A 922 4.72 -25.16 -45.30
C VAL A 922 4.17 -26.45 -45.92
N LEU A 923 4.74 -27.59 -45.54
CA LEU A 923 4.34 -28.89 -46.07
C LEU A 923 3.02 -29.35 -45.43
N VAL A 924 2.19 -30.04 -46.21
CA VAL A 924 0.90 -30.60 -45.72
C VAL A 924 1.13 -31.66 -44.64
N SER A 925 2.27 -32.37 -44.65
CA SER A 925 2.71 -33.25 -43.56
C SER A 925 2.90 -32.48 -42.24
N PHE A 926 3.65 -31.37 -42.27
CA PHE A 926 3.89 -30.51 -41.10
C PHE A 926 2.59 -29.99 -40.48
N ILE A 927 1.64 -29.56 -41.31
CA ILE A 927 0.31 -29.10 -40.84
C ILE A 927 -0.46 -30.26 -40.17
N ARG A 928 -0.32 -31.50 -40.66
CA ARG A 928 -0.88 -32.69 -39.99
C ARG A 928 -0.19 -33.00 -38.66
N THR A 929 1.13 -32.82 -38.54
CA THR A 929 1.84 -32.95 -37.25
C THR A 929 1.25 -31.98 -36.21
N ILE A 930 1.07 -30.70 -36.57
CA ILE A 930 0.43 -29.69 -35.72
C ILE A 930 -0.98 -30.13 -35.31
N GLN A 931 -1.81 -30.58 -36.25
CA GLN A 931 -3.18 -31.05 -35.97
C GLN A 931 -3.23 -32.30 -35.08
N MET A 932 -2.22 -33.17 -35.14
CA MET A 932 -2.11 -34.32 -34.25
C MET A 932 -1.64 -33.91 -32.85
N ARG A 933 -0.60 -33.07 -32.73
CA ARG A 933 -0.09 -32.57 -31.45
C ARG A 933 -1.11 -31.72 -30.67
N LEU A 934 -2.00 -31.00 -31.36
CA LEU A 934 -3.05 -30.19 -30.74
C LEU A 934 -4.39 -30.92 -30.54
N ARG A 935 -4.50 -32.23 -30.84
CA ARG A 935 -5.77 -32.97 -30.78
C ARG A 935 -6.46 -32.92 -29.42
N ASP A 936 -5.69 -33.04 -28.34
CA ASP A 936 -6.23 -33.17 -26.97
C ASP A 936 -6.51 -31.81 -26.32
N ARG A 937 -6.20 -30.71 -27.03
CA ARG A 937 -6.47 -29.34 -26.59
C ARG A 937 -7.95 -29.00 -26.80
N LYS A 938 -8.64 -28.64 -25.72
CA LYS A 938 -10.08 -28.25 -25.72
C LYS A 938 -10.29 -26.84 -26.29
N ASP A 939 -9.93 -26.64 -27.55
CA ASP A 939 -10.10 -25.36 -28.27
C ASP A 939 -11.55 -25.08 -28.69
N SER A 940 -11.89 -23.79 -28.79
CA SER A 940 -13.07 -23.34 -29.52
C SER A 940 -12.86 -23.60 -31.04
N PRO A 941 -13.89 -24.09 -31.77
CA PRO A 941 -13.82 -24.26 -33.23
C PRO A 941 -13.83 -22.93 -34.00
N GLN A 942 -13.91 -21.78 -33.31
CA GLN A 942 -13.92 -20.47 -33.95
C GLN A 942 -12.63 -20.19 -34.74
N LEU A 943 -12.80 -19.73 -35.98
CA LEU A 943 -11.70 -19.24 -36.81
C LEU A 943 -11.48 -17.74 -36.62
N LEU A 944 -12.54 -16.94 -36.72
CA LEU A 944 -12.46 -15.49 -36.54
C LEU A 944 -12.69 -15.12 -35.06
N MET A 945 -12.05 -14.05 -34.60
CA MET A 945 -12.39 -13.39 -33.34
C MET A 945 -13.66 -12.57 -33.52
N ASP A 946 -14.53 -12.52 -32.51
CA ASP A 946 -15.68 -11.62 -32.52
C ASP A 946 -15.24 -10.17 -32.25
N ALA A 947 -14.98 -9.41 -33.32
CA ALA A 947 -14.64 -7.99 -33.21
C ALA A 947 -15.76 -7.11 -32.62
N LYS A 948 -16.99 -7.63 -32.45
CA LYS A 948 -18.10 -6.96 -31.76
C LYS A 948 -18.20 -7.33 -30.28
N HIS A 949 -17.35 -8.20 -29.75
CA HIS A 949 -17.31 -8.51 -28.32
C HIS A 949 -16.96 -7.26 -27.51
N ILE A 950 -17.81 -6.93 -26.52
CA ILE A 950 -17.59 -5.84 -25.57
C ILE A 950 -17.36 -6.44 -24.19
N PHE A 951 -16.23 -6.12 -23.55
CA PHE A 951 -15.96 -6.53 -22.17
C PHE A 951 -17.00 -5.90 -21.21
N PRO A 952 -17.50 -6.64 -20.20
CA PRO A 952 -18.37 -6.09 -19.17
C PRO A 952 -17.71 -4.90 -18.46
N VAL A 953 -18.38 -3.74 -18.48
CA VAL A 953 -17.89 -2.50 -17.88
C VAL A 953 -18.27 -2.43 -16.39
N THR A 954 -17.37 -1.86 -15.60
CA THR A 954 -17.57 -1.59 -14.17
C THR A 954 -17.32 -0.12 -13.86
N PHE A 955 -18.11 0.43 -12.92
CA PHE A 955 -18.00 1.80 -12.45
C PHE A 955 -17.61 1.82 -10.97
N PRO A 956 -16.33 1.55 -10.64
CA PRO A 956 -15.83 1.62 -9.27
C PRO A 956 -16.06 3.02 -8.69
N PHE A 957 -16.39 3.11 -7.40
CA PHE A 957 -16.70 4.37 -6.76
C PHE A 957 -15.47 5.29 -6.71
N ASN A 958 -15.58 6.48 -7.30
CA ASN A 958 -14.52 7.48 -7.33
C ASN A 958 -14.99 8.77 -6.62
N PRO A 959 -14.74 8.95 -5.32
CA PRO A 959 -15.14 10.15 -4.58
C PRO A 959 -14.49 11.42 -5.16
N SER A 960 -15.14 12.57 -4.98
CA SER A 960 -14.60 13.87 -5.38
C SER A 960 -14.10 14.65 -4.18
N SER A 961 -12.95 15.32 -4.32
CA SER A 961 -12.47 16.34 -3.39
C SER A 961 -13.12 17.71 -3.59
N LEU A 962 -14.04 17.87 -4.56
CA LEU A 962 -14.70 19.14 -4.82
C LEU A 962 -15.71 19.48 -3.70
N ALA A 963 -15.56 20.69 -3.17
CA ALA A 963 -16.38 21.28 -2.12
C ALA A 963 -17.60 21.99 -2.72
N LEU A 964 -18.82 21.46 -2.52
CA LEU A 964 -20.06 21.92 -3.17
C LEU A 964 -20.39 23.39 -2.88
N GLU A 965 -20.12 23.84 -1.65
CA GLU A 965 -20.28 25.22 -1.19
C GLU A 965 -19.43 26.23 -1.98
N THR A 966 -18.31 25.78 -2.58
CA THR A 966 -17.44 26.63 -3.40
C THR A 966 -17.92 26.78 -4.84
N ILE A 967 -18.81 25.91 -5.31
CA ILE A 967 -19.22 25.86 -6.72
C ILE A 967 -20.07 27.09 -7.07
N GLN A 968 -19.65 27.80 -8.11
CA GLN A 968 -20.37 28.93 -8.69
C GLN A 968 -20.91 28.54 -10.08
N ILE A 969 -22.09 29.03 -10.44
CA ILE A 969 -22.71 28.75 -11.74
C ILE A 969 -22.22 29.78 -12.78
N PRO A 970 -21.53 29.35 -13.86
CA PRO A 970 -21.12 30.27 -14.92
C PRO A 970 -22.33 30.80 -15.69
N ALA A 971 -22.44 32.12 -15.85
CA ALA A 971 -23.57 32.77 -16.52
C ALA A 971 -23.80 32.28 -17.96
N SER A 972 -22.73 31.81 -18.63
CA SER A 972 -22.76 31.21 -19.97
C SER A 972 -23.56 29.90 -20.07
N LEU A 973 -23.93 29.27 -18.96
CA LEU A 973 -24.85 28.12 -18.94
C LEU A 973 -26.33 28.54 -19.06
N GLY A 974 -26.66 29.84 -18.98
CA GLY A 974 -28.04 30.33 -19.07
C GLY A 974 -28.93 29.92 -17.88
N LEU A 975 -28.32 29.69 -16.71
CA LEU A 975 -28.98 29.18 -15.50
C LEU A 975 -29.23 30.25 -14.43
N GLY A 976 -29.30 31.53 -14.80
CA GLY A 976 -29.53 32.67 -13.88
C GLY A 976 -30.91 32.74 -13.19
N PHE A 977 -31.69 31.66 -13.28
CA PHE A 977 -32.96 31.46 -12.55
C PHE A 977 -32.80 30.48 -11.36
N ILE A 978 -31.59 29.97 -11.13
CA ILE A 978 -31.23 29.12 -10.00
C ILE A 978 -30.61 29.98 -8.89
N SER A 979 -31.06 29.83 -7.64
CA SER A 979 -30.44 30.48 -6.48
C SER A 979 -29.41 29.55 -5.82
N ARG A 980 -28.27 30.10 -5.37
CA ARG A 980 -27.35 29.39 -4.46
C ARG A 980 -27.85 29.55 -3.01
N VAL A 981 -27.92 28.42 -2.30
CA VAL A 981 -28.30 28.30 -0.88
C VAL A 981 -27.09 27.78 -0.10
#